data_AF-M8BIN9-F1
#
_entry.id   AF-M8BIN9-F1
#
_cell.length_a   1.000
_cell.length_b   1.000
_cell.length_c   1.000
_cell.angle_alpha   90.00
_cell.angle_beta   90.00
_cell.angle_gamma   90.00
#
_symmetry.space_group_name_H-M   'P 1'
#
loop_
_entity.id
_entity.type
_entity.pdbx_description
1 polymer ?
#
loop_
_entity_poly.entity_id
_entity_poly.type
_entity_poly.pdbx_seq_one_letter_code
_entity_poly.pdbx_strand_id
1 'polypeptide(L)'
;MKRLLQIIEASEPMHRPRIAVIKPPQSFVWNDGYGNDDIDKFMFNEFITSLDSDSEDAEMMMSIEEEFEKKCTTALKMLAYGKEADSIDAEIQMGETMVLNTTKCTTALKMLAYGKEADSIDAEIQMGETMVLNTTVQCPHCGDAVREEEEAFRSGAAAGHTLLPLQRCIFSDHLTPVLAYRCLVREDDREAPSFLFESVEQASEGTNVGRYSVVGAQPAMEIVAKANQVTVMDHEMRTKEEQYAADPMTVPRDIMEKWNPQITVDGLPDAFCGGWVGFFSYDTVRYVETKKLPFSKAPEDDRNLPDIHLGLYNDVVVFDHVEKKTHVIHWVRLDCYNSIHKAYEDGKNRLEALLSRLHSSNVPTLSAGSIKLNVGQFGSALQKSTMSSKDYKKSVVQAKEHILAGDIFQVVLSQRFERRTFADPFEVYRALRIVNPSPYMAYLQARGCILVASSPEILTRVAKRTVVNRPLAGTIRRGKTKAEDKVLEQLLLSDEKQRAEHIMLVDLGRNDVGKVSKPGTVKVEKLMNIERYSHVMHISSTVTGELRDELTCWDALRAALPVGTVSGAPKVRAMELIDEMEVTMRGPYSGGFGQISFRGDMDIALALRTIVFPTASRFDTMYSYATDSSNARQEWVAHLQTGAGIVADSKPDDEQQECQNKAAGLARAIDLAESTFVDFSDA
;
A
#
# COMPACT_ATOMS: atom_id res chain seq x y z
N MET A 1 -22.93 10.95 -42.01
CA MET A 1 -23.23 9.50 -42.22
C MET A 1 -23.53 9.15 -43.67
N LYS A 2 -24.54 9.71 -44.36
CA LYS A 2 -24.80 9.39 -45.79
C LYS A 2 -23.69 9.79 -46.79
N ARG A 3 -22.82 10.75 -46.46
CA ARG A 3 -21.61 11.10 -47.24
C ARG A 3 -20.35 10.29 -46.86
N LEU A 4 -20.41 9.51 -45.78
CA LEU A 4 -19.32 8.60 -45.37
C LEU A 4 -19.50 7.21 -46.03
N LEU A 5 -20.75 6.82 -46.29
CA LEU A 5 -21.09 5.56 -46.97
C LEU A 5 -20.72 5.56 -48.46
N GLN A 6 -20.79 6.71 -49.14
CA GLN A 6 -20.38 6.82 -50.56
C GLN A 6 -18.87 6.80 -50.80
N ILE A 7 -18.04 6.96 -49.76
CA ILE A 7 -16.58 6.86 -49.86
C ILE A 7 -16.12 5.41 -49.64
N ILE A 8 -16.93 4.58 -48.96
CA ILE A 8 -16.62 3.18 -48.67
C ILE A 8 -17.03 2.26 -49.84
N GLU A 9 -17.94 2.69 -50.72
CA GLU A 9 -18.42 1.92 -51.88
C GLU A 9 -17.57 2.08 -53.16
N ALA A 10 -16.47 2.83 -53.13
CA ALA A 10 -15.62 3.10 -54.31
C ALA A 10 -14.24 2.41 -54.30
N SER A 11 -14.02 1.44 -53.41
CA SER A 11 -12.78 0.65 -53.39
C SER A 11 -13.09 -0.85 -53.48
N GLU A 12 -12.73 -1.46 -54.61
CA GLU A 12 -12.79 -2.92 -54.82
C GLU A 12 -11.81 -3.69 -53.91
N PRO A 13 -12.04 -5.00 -53.69
CA PRO A 13 -11.68 -5.68 -52.44
C PRO A 13 -10.43 -6.57 -52.57
N MET A 14 -9.50 -6.45 -51.62
CA MET A 14 -8.55 -7.52 -51.30
C MET A 14 -8.65 -7.85 -49.80
N HIS A 15 -8.99 -9.11 -49.54
CA HIS A 15 -8.91 -9.90 -48.31
C HIS A 15 -9.00 -9.20 -46.94
N ARG A 16 -10.15 -9.38 -46.27
CA ARG A 16 -10.27 -9.41 -44.81
C ARG A 16 -11.06 -10.66 -44.40
N PRO A 17 -10.55 -11.55 -43.52
CA PRO A 17 -11.38 -12.58 -42.91
C PRO A 17 -12.27 -11.97 -41.81
N ARG A 18 -13.54 -12.40 -41.81
CA ARG A 18 -14.56 -12.08 -40.81
C ARG A 18 -14.33 -12.96 -39.57
N ILE A 19 -14.21 -12.36 -38.40
CA ILE A 19 -14.32 -13.09 -37.13
C ILE A 19 -15.79 -13.37 -36.88
N ALA A 20 -16.21 -14.63 -36.97
CA ALA A 20 -17.54 -15.09 -36.59
C ALA A 20 -17.59 -15.30 -35.07
N VAL A 21 -18.58 -14.69 -34.41
CA VAL A 21 -18.89 -14.91 -33.00
C VAL A 21 -19.75 -16.17 -32.88
N ILE A 22 -19.21 -17.24 -32.30
CA ILE A 22 -19.97 -18.47 -31.99
C ILE A 22 -20.40 -18.43 -30.52
N LYS A 23 -21.70 -18.60 -30.26
CA LYS A 23 -22.28 -18.81 -28.92
C LYS A 23 -22.15 -20.28 -28.52
N PRO A 24 -21.90 -20.62 -27.24
CA PRO A 24 -21.88 -22.02 -26.81
C PRO A 24 -23.32 -22.58 -26.66
N PRO A 25 -23.55 -23.87 -26.95
CA PRO A 25 -24.82 -24.54 -26.71
C PRO A 25 -25.00 -24.90 -25.23
N GLN A 26 -26.26 -24.98 -24.82
CA GLN A 26 -26.71 -25.37 -23.48
C GLN A 26 -26.58 -26.89 -23.27
N SER A 27 -26.21 -27.27 -22.04
CA SER A 27 -26.24 -28.61 -21.42
C SER A 27 -25.21 -29.65 -21.89
N PHE A 28 -24.25 -29.96 -21.02
CA PHE A 28 -23.58 -31.27 -20.99
C PHE A 28 -23.29 -31.67 -19.53
N VAL A 29 -23.61 -32.92 -19.20
CA VAL A 29 -23.50 -33.54 -17.87
C VAL A 29 -22.23 -34.42 -17.86
N TRP A 30 -21.38 -34.27 -16.85
CA TRP A 30 -20.19 -35.10 -16.64
C TRP A 30 -20.56 -36.41 -15.95
N ASN A 31 -20.05 -37.54 -16.47
CA ASN A 31 -19.98 -38.81 -15.75
C ASN A 31 -18.50 -39.16 -15.52
N ASP A 32 -18.17 -39.55 -14.30
CA ASP A 32 -16.83 -39.80 -13.81
C ASP A 32 -16.15 -41.01 -14.48
N GLY A 33 -14.93 -40.82 -14.98
CA GLY A 33 -13.98 -41.92 -15.21
C GLY A 33 -13.12 -41.84 -16.47
N TYR A 34 -12.20 -40.87 -16.59
CA TYR A 34 -11.02 -40.95 -17.48
C TYR A 34 -9.84 -40.18 -16.87
N GLY A 35 -8.61 -40.70 -17.03
CA GLY A 35 -7.36 -40.12 -16.54
C GLY A 35 -6.77 -39.08 -17.50
N ASN A 36 -5.85 -38.25 -16.97
CA ASN A 36 -5.35 -37.01 -17.58
C ASN A 36 -4.65 -37.11 -18.96
N ASP A 37 -4.32 -38.30 -19.47
CA ASP A 37 -3.61 -38.43 -20.76
C ASP A 37 -4.54 -38.58 -21.99
N ASP A 38 -5.86 -38.76 -21.80
CA ASP A 38 -6.84 -38.89 -22.89
C ASP A 38 -7.53 -37.56 -23.27
N ILE A 39 -7.36 -36.50 -22.48
CA ILE A 39 -8.00 -35.19 -22.71
C ILE A 39 -7.26 -34.40 -23.81
N ASP A 40 -5.94 -34.49 -23.86
CA ASP A 40 -5.12 -33.77 -24.85
C ASP A 40 -5.24 -34.36 -26.27
N LYS A 41 -5.50 -35.66 -26.40
CA LYS A 41 -5.75 -36.29 -27.71
C LYS A 41 -7.15 -36.03 -28.25
N PHE A 42 -8.15 -35.82 -27.38
CA PHE A 42 -9.52 -35.57 -27.82
C PHE A 42 -9.70 -34.13 -28.32
N MET A 43 -9.09 -33.14 -27.64
CA MET A 43 -9.14 -31.73 -28.04
C MET A 43 -8.39 -31.44 -29.34
N PHE A 44 -7.33 -32.20 -29.65
CA PHE A 44 -6.56 -32.01 -30.87
C PHE A 44 -7.26 -32.60 -32.11
N ASN A 45 -7.99 -33.71 -31.96
CA ASN A 45 -8.67 -34.35 -33.09
C ASN A 45 -9.96 -33.64 -33.53
N GLU A 46 -10.72 -33.01 -32.62
CA GLU A 46 -11.89 -32.19 -33.00
C GLU A 46 -11.51 -30.86 -33.67
N PHE A 47 -10.31 -30.32 -33.41
CA PHE A 47 -9.83 -29.12 -34.09
C PHE A 47 -9.55 -29.39 -35.58
N ILE A 48 -9.09 -30.60 -35.91
CA ILE A 48 -8.74 -31.00 -37.28
C ILE A 48 -9.96 -31.50 -38.09
N THR A 49 -11.08 -31.89 -37.47
CA THR A 49 -12.27 -32.36 -38.21
C THR A 49 -13.29 -31.26 -38.57
N SER A 50 -13.01 -29.99 -38.27
CA SER A 50 -13.90 -28.85 -38.64
C SER A 50 -13.37 -27.97 -39.77
N LEU A 51 -12.23 -28.31 -40.37
CA LEU A 51 -11.74 -27.65 -41.57
C LEU A 51 -12.35 -28.33 -42.79
N ASP A 52 -13.32 -27.64 -43.42
CA ASP A 52 -13.85 -27.99 -44.72
C ASP A 52 -12.69 -28.20 -45.71
N SER A 53 -12.70 -29.36 -46.34
CA SER A 53 -11.75 -29.81 -47.35
C SER A 53 -11.95 -29.02 -48.65
N ASP A 54 -11.39 -27.82 -48.75
CA ASP A 54 -11.12 -27.12 -50.02
C ASP A 54 -10.34 -25.81 -49.75
N SER A 55 -9.01 -25.87 -49.63
CA SER A 55 -8.14 -24.72 -49.93
C SER A 55 -6.68 -25.17 -50.13
N GLU A 56 -6.02 -24.59 -51.14
CA GLU A 56 -4.61 -24.80 -51.51
C GLU A 56 -3.61 -24.41 -50.40
N ASP A 57 -4.08 -23.87 -49.27
CA ASP A 57 -3.25 -23.37 -48.16
C ASP A 57 -2.72 -24.48 -47.22
N ALA A 58 -3.38 -25.65 -47.16
CA ALA A 58 -2.93 -26.78 -46.34
C ALA A 58 -1.73 -27.53 -46.95
N GLU A 59 -1.69 -27.66 -48.28
CA GLU A 59 -0.54 -28.24 -48.99
C GLU A 59 0.68 -27.30 -48.95
N MET A 60 0.47 -25.98 -49.00
CA MET A 60 1.55 -25.00 -48.91
C MET A 60 2.21 -24.98 -47.53
N MET A 61 1.43 -25.09 -46.43
CA MET A 61 1.99 -25.14 -45.07
C MET A 61 2.74 -26.45 -44.78
N MET A 62 2.24 -27.59 -45.25
CA MET A 62 2.96 -28.87 -45.14
C MET A 62 4.26 -28.87 -45.97
N SER A 63 4.25 -28.27 -47.17
CA SER A 63 5.45 -28.11 -48.00
C SER A 63 6.51 -27.24 -47.34
N ILE A 64 6.11 -26.19 -46.61
CA ILE A 64 7.04 -25.29 -45.90
C ILE A 64 7.63 -25.98 -44.67
N GLU A 65 6.84 -26.75 -43.92
CA GLU A 65 7.35 -27.56 -42.80
C GLU A 65 8.30 -28.66 -43.27
N GLU A 66 7.97 -29.40 -44.35
CA GLU A 66 8.86 -30.44 -44.90
C GLU A 66 10.17 -29.84 -45.43
N GLU A 67 10.13 -28.67 -46.09
CA GLU A 67 11.32 -28.01 -46.62
C GLU A 67 12.19 -27.43 -45.49
N PHE A 68 11.57 -26.92 -44.42
CA PHE A 68 12.27 -26.46 -43.22
C PHE A 68 12.91 -27.61 -42.44
N GLU A 69 12.22 -28.74 -42.29
CA GLU A 69 12.74 -29.94 -41.62
C GLU A 69 13.90 -30.55 -42.43
N LYS A 70 13.84 -30.53 -43.77
CA LYS A 70 14.96 -30.91 -44.66
C LYS A 70 16.17 -29.99 -44.50
N LYS A 71 15.97 -28.68 -44.43
CA LYS A 71 17.05 -27.69 -44.27
C LYS A 71 17.71 -27.80 -42.89
N CYS A 72 16.91 -27.96 -41.83
CA CYS A 72 17.41 -28.21 -40.47
C CYS A 72 18.17 -29.54 -40.38
N THR A 73 17.67 -30.61 -41.00
CA THR A 73 18.37 -31.91 -41.03
C THR A 73 19.66 -31.86 -41.84
N THR A 74 19.73 -31.04 -42.89
CA THR A 74 20.94 -30.84 -43.70
C THR A 74 21.98 -30.01 -42.95
N ALA A 75 21.56 -28.95 -42.26
CA ALA A 75 22.43 -28.16 -41.38
C ALA A 75 22.99 -28.99 -40.21
N LEU A 76 22.16 -29.85 -39.60
CA LEU A 76 22.57 -30.80 -38.56
C LEU A 76 23.56 -31.86 -39.07
N LYS A 77 23.38 -32.35 -40.30
CA LYS A 77 24.34 -33.26 -40.96
C LYS A 77 25.66 -32.56 -41.29
N MET A 78 25.63 -31.30 -41.70
CA MET A 78 26.85 -30.54 -41.98
C MET A 78 27.66 -30.20 -40.72
N LEU A 79 26.99 -29.91 -39.61
CA LEU A 79 27.62 -29.72 -38.30
C LEU A 79 28.19 -31.03 -37.73
N ALA A 80 27.53 -32.17 -37.94
CA ALA A 80 28.01 -33.48 -37.51
C ALA A 80 29.26 -33.99 -38.26
N TYR A 81 29.57 -33.43 -39.44
CA TYR A 81 30.74 -33.82 -40.27
C TYR A 81 31.92 -32.83 -40.20
N GLY A 82 31.90 -31.85 -39.29
CA GLY A 82 33.07 -31.05 -38.92
C GLY A 82 33.63 -30.15 -40.02
N LYS A 83 32.81 -29.23 -40.57
CA LYS A 83 33.30 -28.09 -41.38
C LYS A 83 33.04 -26.76 -40.67
N GLU A 84 34.01 -25.84 -40.78
CA GLU A 84 34.09 -24.53 -40.11
C GLU A 84 32.94 -23.57 -40.47
N ALA A 85 32.59 -22.71 -39.50
CA ALA A 85 31.35 -21.93 -39.42
C ALA A 85 31.31 -20.62 -40.24
N ASP A 86 32.30 -20.32 -41.08
CA ASP A 86 32.40 -19.02 -41.77
C ASP A 86 31.69 -18.96 -43.14
N SER A 87 30.85 -19.94 -43.48
CA SER A 87 30.10 -19.95 -44.75
C SER A 87 28.57 -19.96 -44.63
N ILE A 88 28.04 -19.77 -43.40
CA ILE A 88 26.59 -19.88 -43.13
C ILE A 88 25.86 -18.51 -43.19
N ASP A 89 26.58 -17.40 -43.32
CA ASP A 89 25.97 -16.05 -43.32
C ASP A 89 25.35 -15.59 -44.66
N ALA A 90 25.31 -16.45 -45.68
CA ALA A 90 24.87 -16.04 -47.03
C ALA A 90 23.48 -16.55 -47.48
N GLU A 91 22.77 -17.39 -46.71
CA GLU A 91 21.55 -18.06 -47.23
C GLU A 91 20.28 -17.94 -46.35
N ILE A 92 20.26 -17.10 -45.31
CA ILE A 92 19.04 -16.83 -44.53
C ILE A 92 18.82 -15.32 -44.45
N GLN A 93 18.28 -14.75 -45.52
CA GLN A 93 17.74 -13.39 -45.53
C GLN A 93 16.31 -13.44 -46.06
N MET A 94 15.35 -13.71 -45.17
CA MET A 94 13.94 -13.42 -45.41
C MET A 94 13.26 -13.13 -44.07
N GLY A 95 12.78 -11.91 -43.92
CA GLY A 95 12.11 -11.43 -42.72
C GLY A 95 10.68 -11.94 -42.65
N GLU A 96 10.31 -12.41 -41.46
CA GLU A 96 9.00 -12.21 -40.83
C GLU A 96 9.07 -12.76 -39.40
N THR A 97 8.51 -12.03 -38.45
CA THR A 97 8.56 -12.32 -37.02
C THR A 97 7.63 -13.50 -36.70
N MET A 98 8.18 -14.68 -36.45
CA MET A 98 7.41 -15.86 -36.01
C MET A 98 7.73 -16.19 -34.54
N VAL A 99 6.71 -16.12 -33.69
CA VAL A 99 6.76 -16.53 -32.28
C VAL A 99 6.68 -18.05 -32.22
N LEU A 100 7.77 -18.73 -31.86
CA LEU A 100 7.84 -20.19 -31.76
C LEU A 100 7.77 -20.66 -30.30
N ASN A 101 6.98 -21.71 -30.07
CA ASN A 101 6.74 -22.37 -28.79
C ASN A 101 7.93 -23.30 -28.43
N THR A 102 8.73 -22.91 -27.43
CA THR A 102 10.08 -23.44 -27.15
C THR A 102 10.12 -24.66 -26.22
N THR A 103 9.42 -25.75 -26.56
CA THR A 103 9.49 -26.99 -25.75
C THR A 103 10.29 -28.11 -26.43
N LYS A 104 10.33 -28.17 -27.77
CA LYS A 104 11.05 -29.25 -28.50
C LYS A 104 12.52 -28.91 -28.84
N CYS A 105 12.86 -27.65 -29.10
CA CYS A 105 14.25 -27.24 -29.39
C CYS A 105 15.17 -27.36 -28.17
N THR A 106 14.64 -27.13 -26.97
CA THR A 106 15.39 -27.18 -25.70
C THR A 106 15.85 -28.59 -25.35
N THR A 107 15.12 -29.61 -25.78
CA THR A 107 15.46 -31.03 -25.54
C THR A 107 16.55 -31.51 -26.50
N ALA A 108 16.53 -31.07 -27.76
CA ALA A 108 17.57 -31.39 -28.74
C ALA A 108 18.92 -30.72 -28.40
N LEU A 109 18.90 -29.48 -27.91
CA LEU A 109 20.10 -28.76 -27.43
C LEU A 109 20.68 -29.40 -26.15
N LYS A 110 19.84 -29.91 -25.25
CA LYS A 110 20.30 -30.66 -24.06
C LYS A 110 20.97 -31.98 -24.41
N MET A 111 20.55 -32.66 -25.49
CA MET A 111 21.17 -33.91 -25.95
C MET A 111 22.52 -33.68 -26.66
N LEU A 112 22.74 -32.52 -27.26
CA LEU A 112 24.01 -32.17 -27.93
C LEU A 112 25.09 -31.64 -26.97
N ALA A 113 24.72 -31.11 -25.79
CA ALA A 113 25.67 -30.58 -24.82
C ALA A 113 26.39 -31.66 -23.97
N TYR A 114 25.93 -32.91 -23.99
CA TYR A 114 26.53 -34.03 -23.25
C TYR A 114 27.18 -35.03 -24.20
N GLY A 115 28.38 -34.70 -24.69
CA GLY A 115 29.25 -35.67 -25.35
C GLY A 115 30.11 -36.43 -24.34
N LYS A 116 29.65 -37.62 -23.88
CA LYS A 116 30.47 -38.82 -23.56
C LYS A 116 29.59 -39.99 -23.12
N GLU A 117 30.13 -41.19 -23.37
CA GLU A 117 29.50 -42.50 -23.43
C GLU A 117 28.62 -42.89 -22.22
N ALA A 118 27.49 -43.50 -22.53
CA ALA A 118 26.59 -44.12 -21.58
C ALA A 118 27.19 -45.44 -21.08
N ASP A 119 27.67 -45.44 -19.84
CA ASP A 119 27.63 -46.58 -18.90
C ASP A 119 28.29 -46.13 -17.57
N SER A 120 27.56 -45.37 -16.74
CA SER A 120 27.70 -45.25 -15.27
C SER A 120 27.08 -43.95 -14.75
N ILE A 121 25.75 -43.88 -14.64
CA ILE A 121 25.10 -42.85 -13.80
C ILE A 121 23.96 -43.53 -13.03
N ASP A 122 24.33 -44.22 -11.97
CA ASP A 122 23.41 -44.67 -10.92
C ASP A 122 24.08 -44.43 -9.55
N ALA A 123 24.63 -43.21 -9.35
CA ALA A 123 25.13 -42.74 -8.06
C ALA A 123 25.53 -41.25 -8.09
N GLU A 124 24.67 -40.32 -8.52
CA GLU A 124 24.94 -38.87 -8.29
C GLU A 124 23.69 -37.97 -8.36
N ILE A 125 22.51 -38.49 -7.99
CA ILE A 125 21.33 -37.67 -7.66
C ILE A 125 21.19 -37.66 -6.14
N GLN A 126 22.18 -37.08 -5.45
CA GLN A 126 22.05 -36.77 -4.03
C GLN A 126 23.09 -35.72 -3.61
N MET A 127 22.96 -34.50 -4.13
CA MET A 127 23.36 -33.26 -3.44
C MET A 127 22.96 -32.07 -4.31
N GLY A 128 22.15 -31.18 -3.74
CA GLY A 128 21.65 -30.00 -4.42
C GLY A 128 22.69 -28.91 -4.51
N GLU A 129 22.96 -28.44 -5.72
CA GLU A 129 23.52 -27.12 -6.03
C GLU A 129 23.10 -26.78 -7.47
N THR A 130 22.15 -25.86 -7.63
CA THR A 130 21.72 -25.39 -8.96
C THR A 130 22.65 -24.26 -9.39
N MET A 131 23.59 -24.58 -10.28
CA MET A 131 24.43 -23.60 -10.96
C MET A 131 23.56 -22.84 -11.99
N VAL A 132 23.24 -21.57 -11.72
CA VAL A 132 22.52 -20.70 -12.67
C VAL A 132 23.53 -20.17 -13.69
N LEU A 133 23.51 -20.72 -14.91
CA LEU A 133 24.22 -20.16 -16.05
C LEU A 133 23.41 -18.99 -16.62
N ASN A 134 23.85 -17.76 -16.35
CA ASN A 134 23.35 -16.54 -16.96
C ASN A 134 23.77 -16.46 -18.43
N THR A 135 22.90 -16.86 -19.35
CA THR A 135 22.98 -16.45 -20.76
C THR A 135 21.99 -15.32 -21.00
N THR A 136 22.47 -14.10 -20.79
CA THR A 136 21.77 -12.85 -21.14
C THR A 136 21.70 -12.77 -22.67
N VAL A 137 20.54 -13.02 -23.26
CA VAL A 137 20.25 -12.57 -24.63
C VAL A 137 20.06 -11.05 -24.54
N GLN A 138 21.14 -10.29 -24.76
CA GLN A 138 21.06 -8.83 -24.77
C GLN A 138 20.32 -8.36 -26.03
N CYS A 139 19.15 -7.76 -25.82
CA CYS A 139 18.50 -6.95 -26.84
C CYS A 139 19.41 -5.74 -27.16
N PRO A 140 19.69 -5.40 -28.43
CA PRO A 140 20.55 -4.26 -28.77
C PRO A 140 20.07 -2.93 -28.15
N HIS A 141 18.76 -2.79 -27.90
CA HIS A 141 18.17 -1.61 -27.25
C HIS A 141 18.34 -1.57 -25.72
N CYS A 142 18.66 -2.69 -25.05
CA CYS A 142 18.83 -2.69 -23.60
C CYS A 142 20.24 -2.22 -23.15
N GLY A 143 21.23 -2.26 -24.05
CA GLY A 143 22.59 -1.80 -23.75
C GLY A 143 22.72 -0.29 -23.60
N ASP A 144 21.99 0.48 -24.41
CA ASP A 144 22.04 1.95 -24.40
C ASP A 144 21.32 2.53 -23.17
N ALA A 145 20.16 1.99 -22.81
CA ALA A 145 19.41 2.43 -21.62
C ALA A 145 20.17 2.20 -20.30
N VAL A 146 20.94 1.09 -20.20
CA VAL A 146 21.76 0.80 -19.01
C VAL A 146 22.97 1.74 -18.91
N ARG A 147 23.53 2.17 -20.05
CA ARG A 147 24.62 3.16 -20.08
C ARG A 147 24.12 4.55 -19.68
N GLU A 148 22.96 4.95 -20.20
CA GLU A 148 22.33 6.23 -19.83
C GLU A 148 22.00 6.30 -18.33
N GLU A 149 21.50 5.21 -17.72
CA GLU A 149 21.25 5.15 -16.28
C GLU A 149 22.55 5.29 -15.46
N GLU A 150 23.61 4.58 -15.84
CA GLU A 150 24.89 4.68 -15.16
C GLU A 150 25.50 6.08 -15.26
N GLU A 151 25.43 6.70 -16.43
CA GLU A 151 25.89 8.07 -16.66
C GLU A 151 25.08 9.09 -15.85
N ALA A 152 23.75 8.93 -15.78
CA ALA A 152 22.88 9.76 -14.95
C ALA A 152 23.21 9.61 -13.46
N PHE A 153 23.43 8.38 -12.98
CA PHE A 153 23.82 8.10 -11.60
C PHE A 153 25.17 8.74 -11.24
N ARG A 154 26.18 8.58 -12.11
CA ARG A 154 27.51 9.20 -11.93
C ARG A 154 27.43 10.73 -11.96
N SER A 155 26.60 11.28 -12.84
CA SER A 155 26.39 12.73 -12.94
C SER A 155 25.72 13.29 -11.68
N GLY A 156 24.72 12.58 -11.12
CA GLY A 156 24.10 12.94 -9.85
C GLY A 156 25.10 12.94 -8.69
N ALA A 157 25.94 11.90 -8.60
CA ALA A 157 27.02 11.84 -7.61
C ALA A 157 28.02 13.00 -7.79
N ALA A 158 28.42 13.30 -9.03
CA ALA A 158 29.34 14.40 -9.34
C ALA A 158 28.74 15.79 -9.03
N ALA A 159 27.43 15.93 -9.09
CA ALA A 159 26.70 17.14 -8.67
C ALA A 159 26.59 17.29 -7.14
N GLY A 160 27.14 16.35 -6.36
CA GLY A 160 27.19 16.40 -4.90
C GLY A 160 25.98 15.80 -4.19
N HIS A 161 25.12 15.04 -4.90
CA HIS A 161 24.06 14.27 -4.25
C HIS A 161 24.65 13.03 -3.56
N THR A 162 24.19 12.74 -2.34
CA THR A 162 24.65 11.60 -1.54
C THR A 162 23.63 10.46 -1.47
N LEU A 163 22.40 10.72 -1.93
CA LEU A 163 21.32 9.75 -1.99
C LEU A 163 20.68 9.80 -3.38
N LEU A 164 20.83 8.71 -4.14
CA LEU A 164 20.50 8.64 -5.57
C LEU A 164 19.47 7.54 -5.83
N PRO A 165 18.38 7.79 -6.57
CA PRO A 165 17.41 6.76 -6.91
C PRO A 165 17.84 5.99 -8.17
N LEU A 166 17.61 4.69 -8.16
CA LEU A 166 17.54 3.83 -9.33
C LEU A 166 16.09 3.38 -9.50
N GLN A 167 15.62 3.26 -10.74
CA GLN A 167 14.23 2.88 -10.99
C GLN A 167 14.03 2.00 -12.21
N ARG A 168 12.99 1.18 -12.15
CA ARG A 168 12.47 0.40 -13.28
C ARG A 168 10.97 0.62 -13.36
N CYS A 169 10.48 0.93 -14.55
CA CYS A 169 9.06 1.08 -14.81
C CYS A 169 8.57 -0.16 -15.57
N ILE A 170 7.60 -0.87 -14.98
CA ILE A 170 7.00 -2.07 -15.55
C ILE A 170 5.49 -1.87 -15.75
N PHE A 171 4.86 -2.77 -16.51
CA PHE A 171 3.40 -2.78 -16.65
C PHE A 171 2.72 -3.20 -15.34
N SER A 172 1.56 -2.61 -15.04
CA SER A 172 0.78 -2.89 -13.82
C SER A 172 -0.35 -3.90 -14.03
N ASP A 173 -0.37 -4.63 -15.14
CA ASP A 173 -1.48 -5.51 -15.54
C ASP A 173 -1.44 -6.89 -14.87
N HIS A 174 -0.24 -7.44 -14.66
CA HIS A 174 -0.03 -8.71 -13.96
C HIS A 174 0.08 -8.58 -12.44
N LEU A 175 0.22 -7.35 -11.92
CA LEU A 175 0.53 -7.10 -10.52
C LEU A 175 -0.47 -6.11 -9.91
N THR A 176 -1.15 -6.53 -8.84
CA THR A 176 -1.96 -5.63 -8.02
C THR A 176 -1.17 -5.19 -6.77
N PRO A 177 -1.48 -4.04 -6.15
CA PRO A 177 -0.81 -3.61 -4.91
C PRO A 177 -0.90 -4.67 -3.79
N VAL A 178 -2.04 -5.35 -3.68
CA VAL A 178 -2.27 -6.43 -2.69
C VAL A 178 -1.35 -7.62 -2.96
N LEU A 179 -1.21 -8.01 -4.23
CA LEU A 179 -0.34 -9.12 -4.60
C LEU A 179 1.14 -8.75 -4.43
N ALA A 180 1.53 -7.55 -4.83
CA ALA A 180 2.89 -7.05 -4.66
C ALA A 180 3.30 -7.03 -3.19
N TYR A 181 2.42 -6.57 -2.30
CA TYR A 181 2.67 -6.64 -0.86
C TYR A 181 3.00 -8.06 -0.42
N ARG A 182 2.27 -9.08 -0.91
CA ARG A 182 2.51 -10.48 -0.55
C ARG A 182 3.72 -11.12 -1.23
N CYS A 183 4.13 -10.62 -2.40
CA CYS A 183 5.43 -10.98 -2.97
C CYS A 183 6.59 -10.48 -2.11
N LEU A 184 6.40 -9.38 -1.37
CA LEU A 184 7.42 -8.79 -0.52
C LEU A 184 7.35 -9.28 0.93
N VAL A 185 6.16 -9.54 1.47
CA VAL A 185 5.94 -9.94 2.86
C VAL A 185 5.21 -11.27 2.89
N ARG A 186 5.88 -12.30 3.45
CA ARG A 186 5.29 -13.62 3.62
C ARG A 186 4.09 -13.55 4.55
N GLU A 187 3.17 -14.50 4.43
CA GLU A 187 1.94 -14.53 5.22
C GLU A 187 2.18 -14.72 6.72
N ASP A 188 3.21 -15.48 7.07
CA ASP A 188 3.66 -15.77 8.43
C ASP A 188 4.53 -14.66 9.05
N ASP A 189 5.05 -13.72 8.24
CA ASP A 189 5.97 -12.67 8.67
C ASP A 189 5.24 -11.42 9.16
N ARG A 190 4.55 -11.57 10.30
CA ARG A 190 3.65 -10.56 10.89
C ARG A 190 4.37 -9.49 11.70
N GLU A 191 5.67 -9.69 11.93
CA GLU A 191 6.56 -8.78 12.65
C GLU A 191 7.55 -8.07 11.73
N ALA A 192 7.46 -8.27 10.42
CA ALA A 192 8.22 -7.50 9.43
C ALA A 192 7.60 -6.12 9.19
N PRO A 193 8.21 -5.02 9.67
CA PRO A 193 7.91 -3.68 9.24
C PRO A 193 7.71 -3.55 7.74
N SER A 194 6.51 -3.15 7.38
CA SER A 194 6.05 -3.09 6.00
C SER A 194 4.76 -2.31 5.92
N PHE A 195 4.44 -1.82 4.74
CA PHE A 195 3.24 -1.06 4.52
C PHE A 195 2.66 -1.28 3.12
N LEU A 196 1.33 -1.16 3.05
CA LEU A 196 0.56 -0.98 1.84
C LEU A 196 -0.36 0.22 2.05
N PHE A 197 -0.11 1.30 1.32
CA PHE A 197 -0.94 2.48 1.28
C PHE A 197 -1.74 2.54 -0.01
N GLU A 198 -3.04 2.71 0.13
CA GLU A 198 -3.97 2.92 -0.97
C GLU A 198 -4.82 4.17 -0.68
N SER A 199 -5.28 4.81 -1.74
CA SER A 199 -6.17 5.96 -1.63
C SER A 199 -7.41 5.73 -2.46
N VAL A 200 -8.53 6.26 -1.98
CA VAL A 200 -9.76 6.37 -2.75
C VAL A 200 -10.10 7.85 -2.82
N GLU A 201 -9.99 8.41 -4.02
CA GLU A 201 -10.28 9.81 -4.31
C GLU A 201 -11.75 9.98 -4.71
N GLN A 202 -12.32 11.13 -4.37
CA GLN A 202 -13.69 11.45 -4.73
C GLN A 202 -13.70 12.23 -6.05
N ALA A 203 -14.42 11.72 -7.04
CA ALA A 203 -14.78 12.51 -8.22
C ALA A 203 -16.14 13.18 -8.01
N SER A 204 -16.44 14.20 -8.82
CA SER A 204 -17.75 14.87 -8.83
C SER A 204 -18.92 13.89 -9.04
N GLU A 205 -18.65 12.72 -9.62
CA GLU A 205 -19.60 11.62 -9.77
C GLU A 205 -19.02 10.27 -9.29
N GLY A 206 -18.92 10.10 -7.96
CA GLY A 206 -18.64 8.79 -7.35
C GLY A 206 -17.26 8.67 -6.71
N THR A 207 -16.95 7.45 -6.27
CA THR A 207 -15.67 7.07 -5.65
C THR A 207 -14.75 6.50 -6.71
N ASN A 208 -13.58 7.12 -6.89
CA ASN A 208 -12.53 6.63 -7.77
C ASN A 208 -11.39 6.07 -6.93
N VAL A 209 -10.69 5.08 -7.45
CA VAL A 209 -9.39 4.70 -6.88
C VAL A 209 -8.46 5.89 -7.07
N GLY A 210 -7.75 6.28 -6.00
CA GLY A 210 -6.75 7.34 -6.05
C GLY A 210 -5.64 6.98 -7.04
N ARG A 211 -4.91 7.98 -7.53
CA ARG A 211 -3.95 7.72 -8.62
C ARG A 211 -2.87 6.72 -8.23
N TYR A 212 -2.41 6.77 -6.97
CA TYR A 212 -1.27 6.00 -6.51
C TYR A 212 -1.61 4.99 -5.40
N SER A 213 -0.99 3.82 -5.48
CA SER A 213 -0.80 2.92 -4.33
C SER A 213 0.69 2.71 -4.10
N VAL A 214 1.11 2.59 -2.84
CA VAL A 214 2.52 2.45 -2.50
C VAL A 214 2.72 1.26 -1.57
N VAL A 215 3.74 0.47 -1.86
CA VAL A 215 4.13 -0.72 -1.10
C VAL A 215 5.60 -0.60 -0.72
N GLY A 216 5.91 -0.96 0.52
CA GLY A 216 7.29 -1.12 0.98
C GLY A 216 7.37 -2.18 2.06
N ALA A 217 8.52 -2.86 2.16
CA ALA A 217 8.77 -3.90 3.14
C ALA A 217 10.25 -3.88 3.53
N GLN A 218 10.57 -4.40 4.71
CA GLN A 218 11.95 -4.62 5.17
C GLN A 218 12.76 -3.31 5.11
N PRO A 219 12.45 -2.32 5.97
CA PRO A 219 13.14 -1.04 5.97
C PRO A 219 14.64 -1.23 6.20
N ALA A 220 15.45 -0.35 5.61
CA ALA A 220 16.90 -0.32 5.82
C ALA A 220 17.25 0.06 7.27
N MET A 221 16.42 0.89 7.90
CA MET A 221 16.61 1.35 9.27
C MET A 221 15.25 1.50 9.96
N GLU A 222 15.20 1.34 11.28
CA GLU A 222 14.03 1.61 12.08
C GLU A 222 14.33 2.51 13.26
N ILE A 223 13.33 3.31 13.64
CA ILE A 223 13.34 4.11 14.85
C ILE A 223 12.10 3.74 15.66
N VAL A 224 12.33 3.29 16.88
CA VAL A 224 11.29 2.95 17.85
C VAL A 224 11.48 3.82 19.08
N ALA A 225 10.46 4.58 19.43
CA ALA A 225 10.48 5.40 20.63
C ALA A 225 9.43 4.90 21.63
N LYS A 226 9.83 4.77 22.89
CA LYS A 226 8.92 4.55 24.02
C LYS A 226 9.35 5.46 25.17
N ALA A 227 8.46 6.37 25.57
CA ALA A 227 8.82 7.54 26.35
C ALA A 227 10.09 8.18 25.73
N ASN A 228 11.10 8.50 26.53
CA ASN A 228 12.32 9.13 26.01
C ASN A 228 13.41 8.14 25.59
N GLN A 229 13.15 6.83 25.62
CA GLN A 229 14.08 5.83 25.12
C GLN A 229 13.82 5.61 23.63
N VAL A 230 14.85 5.85 22.81
CA VAL A 230 14.82 5.66 21.37
C VAL A 230 15.80 4.56 21.00
N THR A 231 15.28 3.57 20.29
CA THR A 231 16.06 2.48 19.71
C THR A 231 16.16 2.71 18.21
N VAL A 232 17.39 2.84 17.71
CA VAL A 232 17.71 2.89 16.27
C VAL A 232 18.27 1.54 15.87
N MET A 233 17.62 0.89 14.90
CA MET A 233 18.06 -0.39 14.33
C MET A 233 18.43 -0.17 12.87
N ASP A 234 19.71 -0.26 12.53
CA ASP A 234 20.18 -0.21 11.14
C ASP A 234 20.38 -1.64 10.66
N HIS A 235 19.51 -2.09 9.75
CA HIS A 235 19.52 -3.46 9.24
C HIS A 235 20.59 -3.69 8.18
N GLU A 236 21.04 -2.63 7.50
CA GLU A 236 22.14 -2.70 6.55
C GLU A 236 23.48 -2.86 7.28
N MET A 237 23.69 -2.06 8.32
CA MET A 237 24.89 -2.08 9.16
C MET A 237 24.84 -3.15 10.25
N ARG A 238 23.67 -3.76 10.48
CA ARG A 238 23.38 -4.74 11.55
C ARG A 238 23.71 -4.21 12.94
N THR A 239 23.37 -2.94 13.19
CA THR A 239 23.58 -2.29 14.48
C THR A 239 22.24 -2.03 15.18
N LYS A 240 22.28 -2.07 16.51
CA LYS A 240 21.19 -1.62 17.38
C LYS A 240 21.79 -0.64 18.38
N GLU A 241 21.29 0.58 18.38
CA GLU A 241 21.71 1.64 19.29
C GLU A 241 20.52 2.10 20.11
N GLU A 242 20.74 2.28 21.42
CA GLU A 242 19.74 2.84 22.32
C GLU A 242 20.25 4.18 22.84
N GLN A 243 19.39 5.19 22.76
CA GLN A 243 19.72 6.54 23.19
C GLN A 243 18.52 7.19 23.89
N TYR A 244 18.83 8.15 24.75
CA TYR A 244 17.82 9.03 25.32
C TYR A 244 17.59 10.23 24.38
N ALA A 245 16.34 10.52 24.05
CA ALA A 245 15.97 11.72 23.32
C ALA A 245 14.79 12.42 24.01
N ALA A 246 14.94 13.73 24.28
CA ALA A 246 13.86 14.54 24.83
C ALA A 246 12.66 14.62 23.86
N ASP A 247 12.95 14.74 22.56
CA ASP A 247 11.98 14.65 21.47
C ASP A 247 12.47 13.61 20.45
N PRO A 248 11.90 12.40 20.44
CA PRO A 248 12.29 11.34 19.50
C PRO A 248 12.13 11.69 18.02
N MET A 249 11.28 12.67 17.64
CA MET A 249 11.14 13.09 16.24
C MET A 249 12.39 13.80 15.70
N THR A 250 13.29 14.25 16.58
CA THR A 250 14.57 14.83 16.16
C THR A 250 15.51 13.78 15.57
N VAL A 251 15.43 12.53 16.00
CA VAL A 251 16.33 11.46 15.55
C VAL A 251 16.22 11.16 14.05
N PRO A 252 15.02 10.85 13.48
CA PRO A 252 14.89 10.65 12.02
C PRO A 252 15.24 11.91 11.23
N ARG A 253 14.92 13.10 11.76
CA ARG A 253 15.25 14.38 11.13
C ARG A 253 16.76 14.55 11.00
N ASP A 254 17.49 14.41 12.11
CA ASP A 254 18.94 14.59 12.16
C ASP A 254 19.67 13.52 11.31
N ILE A 255 19.07 12.34 11.11
CA ILE A 255 19.55 11.33 10.17
C ILE A 255 19.35 11.79 8.72
N MET A 256 18.15 12.27 8.36
CA MET A 256 17.85 12.74 7.00
C MET A 256 18.69 13.95 6.60
N GLU A 257 18.97 14.87 7.53
CA GLU A 257 19.75 16.08 7.26
C GLU A 257 21.20 15.80 6.86
N LYS A 258 21.70 14.58 7.09
CA LYS A 258 23.03 14.14 6.63
C LYS A 258 23.05 13.82 5.12
N TRP A 259 21.89 13.70 4.49
CA TRP A 259 21.76 13.29 3.10
C TRP A 259 21.33 14.45 2.20
N ASN A 260 21.91 14.48 1.00
CA ASN A 260 21.51 15.37 -0.09
C ASN A 260 20.88 14.53 -1.21
N PRO A 261 19.56 14.28 -1.18
CA PRO A 261 18.88 13.47 -2.18
C PRO A 261 18.81 14.18 -3.54
N GLN A 262 18.94 13.40 -4.62
CA GLN A 262 18.63 13.88 -5.96
C GLN A 262 17.10 13.91 -6.13
N ILE A 263 16.50 15.08 -5.88
CA ILE A 263 15.04 15.28 -5.89
C ILE A 263 14.50 15.48 -7.32
N THR A 264 15.32 16.02 -8.21
CA THR A 264 14.97 16.25 -9.62
C THR A 264 15.54 15.13 -10.47
N VAL A 265 14.76 14.05 -10.59
CA VAL A 265 15.03 12.94 -11.49
C VAL A 265 13.84 12.76 -12.42
N ASP A 266 14.09 12.82 -13.72
CA ASP A 266 13.05 12.60 -14.72
C ASP A 266 12.48 11.18 -14.59
N GLY A 267 11.15 11.07 -14.67
CA GLY A 267 10.44 9.79 -14.64
C GLY A 267 10.02 9.28 -13.26
N LEU A 268 10.45 9.88 -12.15
CA LEU A 268 9.88 9.54 -10.83
C LEU A 268 8.43 10.04 -10.71
N PRO A 269 7.50 9.27 -10.14
CA PRO A 269 6.11 9.68 -9.98
C PRO A 269 5.96 10.82 -8.96
N ASP A 270 4.89 11.62 -9.07
CA ASP A 270 4.52 12.65 -8.09
C ASP A 270 3.81 12.01 -6.88
N ALA A 271 4.50 11.03 -6.29
CA ALA A 271 4.08 10.20 -5.17
C ALA A 271 5.27 10.00 -4.21
N PHE A 272 5.03 9.33 -3.08
CA PHE A 272 6.13 8.92 -2.21
C PHE A 272 6.99 7.87 -2.91
N CYS A 273 8.28 8.20 -3.05
CA CYS A 273 9.26 7.38 -3.74
C CYS A 273 10.28 6.76 -2.78
N GLY A 274 10.16 6.96 -1.46
CA GLY A 274 11.13 6.50 -0.46
C GLY A 274 11.30 7.52 0.66
N GLY A 275 11.70 7.02 1.84
CA GLY A 275 11.83 7.82 3.07
C GLY A 275 11.25 7.09 4.29
N TRP A 276 10.85 7.83 5.31
CA TRP A 276 10.29 7.26 6.53
C TRP A 276 8.80 6.94 6.37
N VAL A 277 8.38 5.77 6.83
CA VAL A 277 6.98 5.35 6.92
C VAL A 277 6.73 4.73 8.27
N GLY A 278 5.58 5.03 8.87
CA GLY A 278 5.18 4.43 10.14
C GLY A 278 4.06 5.18 10.82
N PHE A 279 4.07 5.19 12.15
CA PHE A 279 3.06 5.86 12.95
C PHE A 279 3.65 6.65 14.12
N PHE A 280 2.88 7.66 14.54
CA PHE A 280 3.07 8.51 15.70
C PHE A 280 1.84 8.34 16.57
N SER A 281 1.97 7.83 17.79
CA SER A 281 0.86 7.68 18.72
C SER A 281 0.28 9.04 19.12
N TYR A 282 -0.93 9.07 19.66
CA TYR A 282 -1.49 10.25 20.32
C TYR A 282 -0.55 10.78 21.41
N ASP A 283 0.09 9.87 22.14
CA ASP A 283 1.00 10.18 23.24
C ASP A 283 2.33 10.80 22.78
N THR A 284 2.60 10.87 21.46
CA THR A 284 3.70 11.68 20.89
C THR A 284 3.59 13.15 21.29
N VAL A 285 2.38 13.66 21.57
CA VAL A 285 2.18 15.04 22.08
C VAL A 285 2.92 15.31 23.39
N ARG A 286 3.17 14.27 24.20
CA ARG A 286 3.84 14.39 25.51
C ARG A 286 5.30 14.83 25.37
N TYR A 287 5.94 14.60 24.22
CA TYR A 287 7.27 15.13 23.90
C TYR A 287 7.26 16.65 23.64
N VAL A 288 6.11 17.19 23.26
CA VAL A 288 5.91 18.61 22.96
C VAL A 288 5.41 19.35 24.19
N GLU A 289 4.31 18.87 24.76
CA GLU A 289 3.61 19.46 25.91
C GLU A 289 4.12 18.90 27.25
N THR A 290 5.44 18.74 27.39
CA THR A 290 6.10 18.05 28.52
C THR A 290 5.68 18.56 29.91
N LYS A 291 5.37 19.85 30.05
CA LYS A 291 4.95 20.45 31.34
C LYS A 291 3.50 20.13 31.70
N LYS A 292 2.65 19.95 30.69
CA LYS A 292 1.20 19.83 30.83
C LYS A 292 0.75 18.37 30.76
N LEU A 293 1.42 17.58 29.94
CA LEU A 293 1.14 16.17 29.72
C LEU A 293 2.40 15.31 29.95
N PRO A 294 3.02 15.34 31.14
CA PRO A 294 4.18 14.47 31.41
C PRO A 294 3.77 13.00 31.39
N PHE A 295 4.65 12.11 30.92
CA PHE A 295 4.40 10.66 30.92
C PHE A 295 4.08 10.09 32.32
N SER A 296 4.58 10.71 33.39
CA SER A 296 4.28 10.27 34.78
C SER A 296 2.83 10.48 35.22
N LYS A 297 2.05 11.27 34.46
CA LYS A 297 0.62 11.50 34.68
C LYS A 297 -0.26 10.88 33.59
N ALA A 298 0.33 10.17 32.64
CA ALA A 298 -0.45 9.50 31.60
C ALA A 298 -1.38 8.44 32.23
N PRO A 299 -2.54 8.17 31.59
CA PRO A 299 -3.35 7.00 31.92
C PRO A 299 -2.54 5.70 31.83
N GLU A 300 -3.12 4.59 32.29
CA GLU A 300 -2.44 3.29 32.26
C GLU A 300 -2.08 2.87 30.83
N ASP A 301 -0.85 2.41 30.61
CA ASP A 301 -0.43 1.81 29.34
C ASP A 301 -0.62 0.30 29.39
N ASP A 302 -1.81 -0.16 29.00
CA ASP A 302 -2.19 -1.57 29.06
C ASP A 302 -1.70 -2.38 27.85
N ARG A 303 -1.25 -1.72 26.77
CA ARG A 303 -0.84 -2.39 25.52
C ARG A 303 0.67 -2.37 25.29
N ASN A 304 1.41 -1.48 25.98
CA ASN A 304 2.86 -1.35 25.86
C ASN A 304 3.35 -1.22 24.40
N LEU A 305 2.60 -0.46 23.60
CA LEU A 305 2.96 -0.16 22.20
C LEU A 305 3.96 1.00 22.14
N PRO A 306 4.83 1.06 21.13
CA PRO A 306 5.72 2.21 20.96
C PRO A 306 4.92 3.50 20.72
N ASP A 307 5.48 4.62 21.18
CA ASP A 307 4.91 5.94 20.96
C ASP A 307 5.20 6.41 19.53
N ILE A 308 6.35 6.03 18.97
CA ILE A 308 6.70 6.25 17.56
C ILE A 308 7.32 4.98 17.01
N HIS A 309 6.88 4.53 15.84
CA HIS A 309 7.59 3.53 15.03
C HIS A 309 7.72 4.07 13.61
N LEU A 310 8.95 4.11 13.10
CA LEU A 310 9.27 4.54 11.74
C LEU A 310 10.26 3.56 11.11
N GLY A 311 9.97 3.10 9.90
CA GLY A 311 10.91 2.41 9.03
C GLY A 311 11.39 3.32 7.91
N LEU A 312 12.69 3.30 7.61
CA LEU A 312 13.30 3.95 6.45
C LEU A 312 13.28 3.00 5.26
N TYR A 313 12.48 3.33 4.24
CA TYR A 313 12.33 2.50 3.05
C TYR A 313 13.11 3.10 1.89
N ASN A 314 14.24 2.47 1.59
CA ASN A 314 15.00 2.72 0.36
C ASN A 314 14.32 2.04 -0.84
N ASP A 315 13.62 0.93 -0.59
CA ASP A 315 12.89 0.15 -1.58
C ASP A 315 11.40 0.46 -1.51
N VAL A 316 10.82 0.93 -2.61
CA VAL A 316 9.38 1.14 -2.73
C VAL A 316 8.86 0.72 -4.10
N VAL A 317 7.60 0.28 -4.12
CA VAL A 317 6.84 -0.04 -5.33
C VAL A 317 5.64 0.89 -5.41
N VAL A 318 5.60 1.73 -6.44
CA VAL A 318 4.55 2.74 -6.65
C VAL A 318 3.72 2.35 -7.87
N PHE A 319 2.43 2.10 -7.66
CA PHE A 319 1.48 1.82 -8.72
C PHE A 319 0.84 3.13 -9.17
N ASP A 320 0.98 3.49 -10.44
CA ASP A 320 0.20 4.55 -11.09
C ASP A 320 -0.99 3.92 -11.83
N HIS A 321 -2.16 4.01 -11.20
CA HIS A 321 -3.40 3.42 -11.72
C HIS A 321 -3.93 4.16 -12.95
N VAL A 322 -3.50 5.39 -13.20
CA VAL A 322 -3.93 6.19 -14.36
C VAL A 322 -3.07 5.83 -15.55
N GLU A 323 -1.74 5.81 -15.39
CA GLU A 323 -0.80 5.49 -16.47
C GLU A 323 -0.60 3.99 -16.68
N LYS A 324 -1.14 3.13 -15.79
CA LYS A 324 -1.01 1.66 -15.83
C LYS A 324 0.44 1.19 -15.72
N LYS A 325 1.20 1.89 -14.88
CA LYS A 325 2.63 1.67 -14.65
C LYS A 325 2.88 1.31 -13.21
N THR A 326 3.90 0.51 -12.99
CA THR A 326 4.46 0.25 -11.66
C THR A 326 5.90 0.70 -11.66
N HIS A 327 6.24 1.65 -10.80
CA HIS A 327 7.60 2.12 -10.57
C HIS A 327 8.19 1.31 -9.42
N VAL A 328 9.28 0.60 -9.69
CA VAL A 328 10.08 -0.10 -8.70
C VAL A 328 11.32 0.76 -8.48
N ILE A 329 11.50 1.26 -7.26
CA ILE A 329 12.48 2.30 -6.94
C ILE A 329 13.36 1.79 -5.80
N HIS A 330 14.68 1.97 -5.96
CA HIS A 330 15.68 1.71 -4.93
C HIS A 330 16.55 2.96 -4.74
N TRP A 331 16.67 3.45 -3.50
CA TRP A 331 17.56 4.56 -3.16
C TRP A 331 18.92 4.06 -2.69
N VAL A 332 19.98 4.55 -3.34
CA VAL A 332 21.38 4.21 -3.04
C VAL A 332 22.02 5.32 -2.20
N ARG A 333 22.48 4.93 -1.01
CA ARG A 333 23.25 5.76 -0.08
C ARG A 333 24.74 5.72 -0.40
N LEU A 334 25.30 6.81 -0.92
CA LEU A 334 26.70 6.84 -1.33
C LEU A 334 27.69 6.77 -0.15
N ASP A 335 27.28 7.24 1.02
CA ASP A 335 28.06 7.20 2.26
C ASP A 335 28.39 5.77 2.73
N CYS A 336 27.65 4.77 2.23
CA CYS A 336 27.88 3.36 2.53
C CYS A 336 28.97 2.70 1.65
N TYR A 337 29.54 3.40 0.66
CA TYR A 337 30.45 2.79 -0.32
C TYR A 337 31.76 3.58 -0.50
N ASN A 338 32.84 2.84 -0.75
CA ASN A 338 34.17 3.42 -1.01
C ASN A 338 34.34 3.95 -2.44
N SER A 339 33.41 3.67 -3.36
CA SER A 339 33.44 4.21 -4.73
C SER A 339 32.05 4.27 -5.36
N ILE A 340 31.83 5.25 -6.24
CA ILE A 340 30.55 5.46 -6.96
C ILE A 340 30.19 4.24 -7.81
N HIS A 341 31.18 3.62 -8.47
CA HIS A 341 30.94 2.40 -9.27
C HIS A 341 30.41 1.25 -8.41
N LYS A 342 30.95 1.05 -7.19
CA LYS A 342 30.46 -0.01 -6.30
C LYS A 342 29.05 0.29 -5.81
N ALA A 343 28.76 1.56 -5.49
CA ALA A 343 27.42 1.98 -5.09
C ALA A 343 26.39 1.72 -6.20
N TYR A 344 26.73 2.07 -7.45
CA TYR A 344 25.87 1.82 -8.61
C TYR A 344 25.62 0.33 -8.83
N GLU A 345 26.67 -0.50 -8.87
CA GLU A 345 26.54 -1.94 -9.12
C GLU A 345 25.74 -2.63 -8.01
N ASP A 346 25.98 -2.31 -6.73
CA ASP A 346 25.19 -2.86 -5.63
C ASP A 346 23.72 -2.41 -5.70
N GLY A 347 23.48 -1.12 -5.93
CA GLY A 347 22.14 -0.56 -6.08
C GLY A 347 21.35 -1.20 -7.21
N LYS A 348 22.01 -1.42 -8.36
CA LYS A 348 21.43 -2.12 -9.51
C LYS A 348 21.07 -3.56 -9.14
N ASN A 349 21.98 -4.28 -8.49
CA ASN A 349 21.72 -5.66 -8.06
C ASN A 349 20.54 -5.75 -7.08
N ARG A 350 20.42 -4.80 -6.14
CA ARG A 350 19.27 -4.71 -5.21
C ARG A 350 17.96 -4.42 -5.93
N LEU A 351 17.97 -3.50 -6.90
CA LEU A 351 16.81 -3.20 -7.72
C LEU A 351 16.35 -4.41 -8.55
N GLU A 352 17.28 -5.13 -9.17
CA GLU A 352 16.98 -6.35 -9.92
C GLU A 352 16.49 -7.48 -9.00
N ALA A 353 17.02 -7.59 -7.77
CA ALA A 353 16.52 -8.52 -6.76
C ALA A 353 15.08 -8.18 -6.32
N LEU A 354 14.77 -6.89 -6.15
CA LEU A 354 13.42 -6.42 -5.85
C LEU A 354 12.45 -6.75 -6.99
N LEU A 355 12.84 -6.49 -8.23
CA LEU A 355 12.06 -6.89 -9.42
C LEU A 355 11.83 -8.40 -9.49
N SER A 356 12.88 -9.20 -9.21
CA SER A 356 12.79 -10.66 -9.24
C SER A 356 11.76 -11.19 -8.23
N ARG A 357 11.64 -10.55 -7.06
CA ARG A 357 10.60 -10.89 -6.06
C ARG A 357 9.20 -10.60 -6.57
N LEU A 358 9.01 -9.48 -7.28
CA LEU A 358 7.71 -9.07 -7.83
C LEU A 358 7.27 -9.94 -9.01
N HIS A 359 8.23 -10.41 -9.82
CA HIS A 359 8.00 -11.27 -10.99
C HIS A 359 8.14 -12.77 -10.69
N SER A 360 8.28 -13.16 -9.42
CA SER A 360 8.48 -14.56 -9.02
C SER A 360 7.42 -15.48 -9.62
N SER A 361 7.84 -16.57 -10.26
CA SER A 361 6.94 -17.62 -10.77
C SER A 361 6.11 -18.28 -9.67
N ASN A 362 6.59 -18.24 -8.42
CA ASN A 362 5.86 -18.69 -7.25
C ASN A 362 5.02 -17.53 -6.69
N VAL A 363 3.97 -17.16 -7.42
CA VAL A 363 3.04 -16.11 -7.02
C VAL A 363 2.31 -16.55 -5.74
N PRO A 364 2.27 -15.73 -4.67
CA PRO A 364 1.56 -16.07 -3.44
C PRO A 364 0.07 -16.34 -3.73
N THR A 365 -0.41 -17.52 -3.32
CA THR A 365 -1.81 -17.88 -3.46
C THR A 365 -2.62 -17.17 -2.39
N LEU A 366 -3.29 -16.08 -2.75
CA LEU A 366 -4.22 -15.40 -1.86
C LEU A 366 -5.56 -16.16 -1.81
N SER A 367 -6.09 -16.39 -0.61
CA SER A 367 -7.45 -16.93 -0.44
C SER A 367 -8.45 -16.10 -1.24
N ALA A 368 -9.06 -16.69 -2.27
CA ALA A 368 -9.93 -15.98 -3.20
C ALA A 368 -11.12 -15.32 -2.47
N GLY A 369 -11.73 -16.08 -1.55
CA GLY A 369 -12.89 -15.64 -0.76
C GLY A 369 -14.16 -15.48 -1.60
N SER A 370 -15.31 -15.88 -1.08
CA SER A 370 -16.61 -15.60 -1.72
C SER A 370 -17.39 -14.58 -0.91
N ILE A 371 -17.71 -13.45 -1.54
CA ILE A 371 -18.28 -12.31 -0.83
C ILE A 371 -19.81 -12.30 -0.95
N LYS A 372 -20.49 -12.46 0.18
CA LYS A 372 -21.94 -12.14 0.31
C LYS A 372 -22.11 -10.78 0.98
N LEU A 373 -21.94 -9.72 0.21
CA LEU A 373 -22.06 -8.35 0.72
C LEU A 373 -23.52 -7.94 0.90
N ASN A 374 -23.93 -7.79 2.17
CA ASN A 374 -25.08 -6.97 2.52
C ASN A 374 -24.59 -5.66 3.14
N VAL A 375 -24.49 -4.62 2.31
CA VAL A 375 -23.97 -3.29 2.68
C VAL A 375 -24.82 -2.58 3.74
N GLY A 376 -26.05 -3.04 3.97
CA GLY A 376 -26.94 -2.51 5.01
C GLY A 376 -26.77 -3.15 6.39
N GLN A 377 -25.92 -4.17 6.55
CA GLN A 377 -25.66 -4.80 7.84
C GLN A 377 -24.56 -4.04 8.59
N PHE A 378 -24.91 -3.54 9.77
CA PHE A 378 -23.93 -3.08 10.75
C PHE A 378 -23.15 -4.28 11.30
N GLY A 379 -21.92 -4.03 11.74
CA GLY A 379 -21.11 -5.07 12.38
C GLY A 379 -21.74 -5.56 13.68
N SER A 380 -21.33 -6.75 14.12
CA SER A 380 -21.74 -7.31 15.41
C SER A 380 -21.48 -6.34 16.58
N ALA A 381 -22.41 -6.31 17.54
CA ALA A 381 -22.32 -5.41 18.68
C ALA A 381 -21.13 -5.77 19.58
N LEU A 382 -20.26 -4.81 19.84
CA LEU A 382 -19.05 -5.00 20.65
C LEU A 382 -19.42 -4.94 22.13
N GLN A 383 -19.19 -6.05 22.86
CA GLN A 383 -19.57 -6.19 24.27
C GLN A 383 -18.44 -5.81 25.23
N LYS A 384 -17.18 -6.03 24.84
CA LYS A 384 -16.01 -5.72 25.65
C LYS A 384 -15.51 -4.32 25.32
N SER A 385 -15.43 -3.47 26.34
CA SER A 385 -14.80 -2.16 26.25
C SER A 385 -13.98 -1.89 27.51
N THR A 386 -12.97 -1.02 27.38
CA THR A 386 -12.18 -0.50 28.51
C THR A 386 -13.01 0.32 29.48
N MET A 387 -14.18 0.81 29.07
CA MET A 387 -15.12 1.55 29.91
C MET A 387 -16.49 0.90 29.87
N SER A 388 -17.17 0.87 31.02
CA SER A 388 -18.60 0.55 31.02
C SER A 388 -19.39 1.70 30.39
N SER A 389 -20.56 1.41 29.81
CA SER A 389 -21.45 2.44 29.27
C SER A 389 -21.81 3.49 30.33
N LYS A 390 -21.94 3.10 31.60
CA LYS A 390 -22.24 4.01 32.70
C LYS A 390 -21.06 4.95 32.98
N ASP A 391 -19.84 4.43 32.97
CA ASP A 391 -18.64 5.24 33.25
C ASP A 391 -18.35 6.22 32.12
N TYR A 392 -18.50 5.80 30.86
CA TYR A 392 -18.37 6.71 29.72
C TYR A 392 -19.39 7.86 29.79
N LYS A 393 -20.67 7.55 30.07
CA LYS A 393 -21.72 8.56 30.23
C LYS A 393 -21.43 9.51 31.39
N LYS A 394 -20.83 9.02 32.47
CA LYS A 394 -20.37 9.87 33.60
C LYS A 394 -19.27 10.83 33.14
N SER A 395 -18.28 10.36 32.37
CA SER A 395 -17.23 11.22 31.81
C SER A 395 -17.81 12.28 30.86
N VAL A 396 -18.84 11.96 30.07
CA VAL A 396 -19.56 12.95 29.25
C VAL A 396 -20.19 14.04 30.12
N VAL A 397 -20.86 13.68 31.22
CA VAL A 397 -21.45 14.66 32.14
C VAL A 397 -20.37 15.54 32.77
N GLN A 398 -19.25 14.96 33.22
CA GLN A 398 -18.12 15.70 33.77
C GLN A 398 -17.50 16.66 32.74
N ALA A 399 -17.30 16.23 31.50
CA ALA A 399 -16.84 17.09 30.41
C ALA A 399 -17.78 18.30 30.20
N LYS A 400 -19.09 18.09 30.27
CA LYS A 400 -20.06 19.18 30.19
C LYS A 400 -19.97 20.18 31.34
N GLU A 401 -19.65 19.72 32.55
CA GLU A 401 -19.41 20.62 33.68
C GLU A 401 -18.22 21.56 33.42
N HIS A 402 -17.12 21.03 32.87
CA HIS A 402 -15.97 21.84 32.45
C HIS A 402 -16.32 22.83 31.32
N ILE A 403 -17.17 22.43 30.38
CA ILE A 403 -17.64 23.31 29.30
C ILE A 403 -18.48 24.47 29.88
N LEU A 404 -19.40 24.17 30.80
CA LEU A 404 -20.24 25.19 31.44
C LEU A 404 -19.44 26.12 32.37
N ALA A 405 -18.36 25.61 32.97
CA ALA A 405 -17.42 26.41 33.75
C ALA A 405 -16.53 27.33 32.89
N GLY A 406 -16.47 27.09 31.57
CA GLY A 406 -15.64 27.85 30.64
C GLY A 406 -14.18 27.37 30.55
N ASP A 407 -13.87 26.17 31.05
CA ASP A 407 -12.53 25.58 30.94
C ASP A 407 -12.19 25.20 29.50
N ILE A 408 -13.19 24.70 28.76
CA ILE A 408 -13.12 24.22 27.38
C ILE A 408 -14.40 24.57 26.62
N PHE A 409 -14.30 24.70 25.30
CA PHE A 409 -15.46 24.75 24.40
C PHE A 409 -15.93 23.35 24.00
N GLN A 410 -14.96 22.43 23.79
CA GLN A 410 -15.21 21.04 23.44
C GLN A 410 -14.08 20.14 23.93
N VAL A 411 -14.40 18.86 24.11
CA VAL A 411 -13.43 17.77 24.32
C VAL A 411 -13.91 16.52 23.59
N VAL A 412 -13.00 15.76 22.99
CA VAL A 412 -13.33 14.51 22.31
C VAL A 412 -12.92 13.36 23.20
N LEU A 413 -13.89 12.70 23.82
CA LEU A 413 -13.68 11.52 24.65
C LEU A 413 -13.77 10.26 23.81
N SER A 414 -13.01 9.24 24.17
CA SER A 414 -12.96 7.96 23.46
C SER A 414 -13.03 6.76 24.39
N GLN A 415 -13.43 5.63 23.84
CA GLN A 415 -13.38 4.33 24.50
C GLN A 415 -12.87 3.28 23.53
N ARG A 416 -12.16 2.27 24.04
CA ARG A 416 -11.61 1.18 23.23
C ARG A 416 -12.50 -0.04 23.38
N PHE A 417 -12.84 -0.66 22.26
CA PHE A 417 -13.55 -1.92 22.18
C PHE A 417 -12.58 -3.05 21.80
N GLU A 418 -12.84 -4.24 22.32
CA GLU A 418 -12.11 -5.46 21.98
C GLU A 418 -13.02 -6.38 21.15
N ARG A 419 -12.47 -6.94 20.08
CA ARG A 419 -13.06 -8.05 19.35
C ARG A 419 -12.03 -9.14 19.11
N ARG A 420 -12.41 -10.39 19.37
CA ARG A 420 -11.60 -11.56 19.00
C ARG A 420 -12.00 -12.07 17.63
N THR A 421 -11.04 -12.57 16.86
CA THR A 421 -11.27 -13.08 15.51
C THR A 421 -10.21 -14.09 15.09
N PHE A 422 -10.54 -15.01 14.18
CA PHE A 422 -9.57 -15.90 13.53
C PHE A 422 -9.20 -15.45 12.11
N ALA A 423 -9.78 -14.35 11.64
CA ALA A 423 -9.37 -13.73 10.38
C ALA A 423 -7.99 -13.08 10.54
N ASP A 424 -7.09 -13.31 9.58
CA ASP A 424 -5.77 -12.68 9.60
C ASP A 424 -5.92 -11.16 9.42
N PRO A 425 -5.10 -10.32 10.08
CA PRO A 425 -5.18 -8.86 9.93
C PRO A 425 -5.15 -8.39 8.48
N PHE A 426 -4.45 -9.07 7.58
CA PHE A 426 -4.44 -8.72 6.15
C PHE A 426 -5.75 -9.08 5.44
N GLU A 427 -6.42 -10.16 5.85
CA GLU A 427 -7.77 -10.49 5.38
C GLU A 427 -8.78 -9.44 5.84
N VAL A 428 -8.64 -8.96 7.09
CA VAL A 428 -9.43 -7.84 7.61
C VAL A 428 -9.17 -6.57 6.81
N TYR A 429 -7.92 -6.28 6.43
CA TYR A 429 -7.60 -5.17 5.52
C TYR A 429 -8.30 -5.31 4.16
N ARG A 430 -8.21 -6.50 3.55
CA ARG A 430 -8.89 -6.81 2.27
C ARG A 430 -10.40 -6.59 2.36
N ALA A 431 -11.02 -7.00 3.46
CA ALA A 431 -12.44 -6.75 3.72
C ALA A 431 -12.74 -5.25 3.96
N LEU A 432 -11.88 -4.55 4.70
CA LEU A 432 -12.04 -3.13 5.01
C LEU A 432 -12.02 -2.25 3.75
N ARG A 433 -11.17 -2.58 2.77
CA ARG A 433 -11.15 -1.93 1.44
C ARG A 433 -12.51 -1.94 0.75
N ILE A 434 -13.35 -2.94 1.05
CA ILE A 434 -14.68 -3.08 0.46
C ILE A 434 -15.74 -2.43 1.32
N VAL A 435 -15.67 -2.62 2.64
CA VAL A 435 -16.66 -2.10 3.59
C VAL A 435 -16.59 -0.58 3.70
N ASN A 436 -15.38 -0.01 3.75
CA ASN A 436 -15.20 1.42 4.01
C ASN A 436 -13.99 2.03 3.26
N PRO A 437 -14.01 2.03 1.92
CA PRO A 437 -12.97 2.69 1.14
C PRO A 437 -12.87 4.17 1.52
N SER A 438 -11.66 4.62 1.84
CA SER A 438 -11.40 5.97 2.34
C SER A 438 -10.13 6.57 1.69
N PRO A 439 -9.93 7.90 1.77
CA PRO A 439 -8.75 8.57 1.19
C PRO A 439 -7.42 8.05 1.72
N TYR A 440 -7.39 7.51 2.94
CA TYR A 440 -6.19 6.92 3.55
C TYR A 440 -6.48 5.49 4.01
N MET A 441 -6.21 4.53 3.12
CA MET A 441 -6.22 3.11 3.45
C MET A 441 -4.80 2.66 3.76
N ALA A 442 -4.63 1.96 4.88
CA ALA A 442 -3.33 1.41 5.25
C ALA A 442 -3.43 0.01 5.83
N TYR A 443 -2.52 -0.85 5.37
CA TYR A 443 -2.02 -1.99 6.13
C TYR A 443 -0.59 -1.67 6.52
N LEU A 444 -0.33 -1.44 7.80
CA LEU A 444 1.00 -1.07 8.30
C LEU A 444 1.39 -2.06 9.40
N GLN A 445 2.40 -2.89 9.12
CA GLN A 445 3.06 -3.68 10.12
C GLN A 445 4.13 -2.81 10.78
N ALA A 446 4.00 -2.59 12.08
CA ALA A 446 4.97 -1.89 12.90
C ALA A 446 5.40 -2.80 14.05
N ARG A 447 6.49 -2.48 14.73
CA ARG A 447 6.93 -3.33 15.85
C ARG A 447 5.91 -3.36 16.96
N GLY A 448 5.49 -4.57 17.34
CA GLY A 448 4.52 -4.83 18.40
C GLY A 448 3.05 -4.67 17.98
N CYS A 449 2.74 -4.16 16.78
CA CYS A 449 1.36 -4.09 16.29
C CYS A 449 1.20 -3.95 14.77
N ILE A 450 0.04 -4.39 14.29
CA ILE A 450 -0.41 -4.18 12.91
C ILE A 450 -1.58 -3.19 12.93
N LEU A 451 -1.49 -2.15 12.11
CA LEU A 451 -2.51 -1.14 11.92
C LEU A 451 -3.26 -1.43 10.61
N VAL A 452 -4.58 -1.62 10.72
CA VAL A 452 -5.50 -1.79 9.61
C VAL A 452 -6.44 -0.59 9.57
N ALA A 453 -6.20 0.36 8.67
CA ALA A 453 -6.82 1.69 8.71
C ALA A 453 -7.62 2.04 7.45
N SER A 454 -8.67 2.84 7.66
CA SER A 454 -9.52 3.46 6.63
C SER A 454 -9.84 4.91 7.02
N SER A 455 -8.80 5.71 7.21
CA SER A 455 -8.96 7.05 7.75
C SER A 455 -9.58 8.01 6.72
N PRO A 456 -10.59 8.80 7.12
CA PRO A 456 -11.17 9.83 6.28
C PRO A 456 -10.37 11.14 6.31
N GLU A 457 -9.49 11.35 7.29
CA GLU A 457 -8.99 12.68 7.65
C GLU A 457 -7.46 12.78 7.64
N ILE A 458 -6.96 13.93 7.14
CA ILE A 458 -5.53 14.27 7.15
C ILE A 458 -5.19 14.83 8.53
N LEU A 459 -4.10 14.35 9.15
CA LEU A 459 -3.54 15.00 10.32
C LEU A 459 -2.78 16.26 9.91
N THR A 460 -1.77 16.08 9.06
CA THR A 460 -1.05 17.18 8.42
C THR A 460 -0.39 16.68 7.14
N ARG A 461 -0.32 17.55 6.14
CA ARG A 461 0.41 17.30 4.90
C ARG A 461 1.33 18.48 4.61
N VAL A 462 2.56 18.19 4.19
CA VAL A 462 3.50 19.18 3.69
C VAL A 462 3.89 18.75 2.29
N ALA A 463 3.54 19.54 1.28
CA ALA A 463 3.89 19.27 -0.10
C ALA A 463 4.48 20.53 -0.72
N LYS A 464 5.70 20.45 -1.27
CA LYS A 464 6.40 21.59 -1.89
C LYS A 464 6.41 22.81 -0.96
N ARG A 465 6.74 22.57 0.32
CA ARG A 465 6.73 23.56 1.42
C ARG A 465 5.35 24.17 1.77
N THR A 466 4.26 23.68 1.20
CA THR A 466 2.90 24.08 1.58
C THR A 466 2.38 23.14 2.66
N VAL A 467 2.12 23.67 3.86
CA VAL A 467 1.44 22.97 4.95
C VAL A 467 -0.06 23.00 4.68
N VAL A 468 -0.71 21.84 4.79
CA VAL A 468 -2.14 21.67 4.56
C VAL A 468 -2.75 20.95 5.76
N ASN A 469 -3.80 21.54 6.31
CA ASN A 469 -4.68 20.91 7.28
C ASN A 469 -6.12 20.92 6.71
N ARG A 470 -6.83 19.81 6.88
CA ARG A 470 -8.18 19.64 6.35
C ARG A 470 -9.12 19.12 7.43
N PRO A 471 -9.65 19.98 8.31
CA PRO A 471 -10.60 19.55 9.32
C PRO A 471 -11.88 19.05 8.65
N LEU A 472 -12.41 17.97 9.21
CA LEU A 472 -13.71 17.41 8.86
C LEU A 472 -14.65 17.53 10.06
N ALA A 473 -15.88 17.97 9.81
CA ALA A 473 -16.94 17.99 10.81
C ALA A 473 -18.29 17.81 10.11
N GLY A 474 -19.35 17.57 10.88
CA GLY A 474 -20.67 17.31 10.32
C GLY A 474 -20.72 15.98 9.59
N THR A 475 -21.70 15.16 9.92
CA THR A 475 -21.90 13.87 9.24
C THR A 475 -23.36 13.70 8.92
N ILE A 476 -23.68 13.48 7.65
CA ILE A 476 -25.01 13.05 7.24
C ILE A 476 -24.89 11.89 6.26
N ARG A 477 -25.86 10.96 6.30
CA ARG A 477 -25.91 9.84 5.36
C ARG A 477 -26.04 10.34 3.92
N ARG A 478 -25.57 9.54 2.96
CA ARG A 478 -25.85 9.77 1.54
C ARG A 478 -27.33 9.55 1.22
N GLY A 479 -27.86 10.33 0.30
CA GLY A 479 -29.22 10.15 -0.22
C GLY A 479 -29.30 8.93 -1.14
N LYS A 480 -30.47 8.28 -1.22
CA LYS A 480 -30.70 7.16 -2.13
C LYS A 480 -30.75 7.60 -3.59
N THR A 481 -31.01 8.89 -3.83
CA THR A 481 -31.08 9.51 -5.16
C THR A 481 -30.25 10.79 -5.17
N LYS A 482 -29.79 11.23 -6.36
CA LYS A 482 -29.06 12.52 -6.50
C LYS A 482 -29.88 13.72 -5.97
N ALA A 483 -31.20 13.68 -6.06
CA ALA A 483 -32.08 14.72 -5.54
C ALA A 483 -32.13 14.72 -4.01
N GLU A 484 -32.31 13.54 -3.39
CA GLU A 484 -32.27 13.40 -1.93
C GLU A 484 -30.89 13.78 -1.37
N ASP A 485 -29.81 13.38 -2.05
CA ASP A 485 -28.44 13.68 -1.65
C ASP A 485 -28.17 15.18 -1.59
N LYS A 486 -28.66 15.94 -2.58
CA LYS A 486 -28.60 17.41 -2.58
C LYS A 486 -29.43 18.04 -1.47
N VAL A 487 -30.59 17.48 -1.12
CA VAL A 487 -31.40 17.98 -0.01
C VAL A 487 -30.68 17.75 1.33
N LEU A 488 -30.08 16.58 1.52
CA LEU A 488 -29.31 16.25 2.72
C LEU A 488 -28.05 17.12 2.85
N GLU A 489 -27.39 17.42 1.74
CA GLU A 489 -26.29 18.39 1.67
C GLU A 489 -26.72 19.77 2.15
N GLN A 490 -27.83 20.31 1.62
CA GLN A 490 -28.34 21.61 2.04
C GLN A 490 -28.77 21.60 3.50
N LEU A 491 -29.35 20.50 3.97
CA LEU A 491 -29.73 20.33 5.38
C LEU A 491 -28.49 20.41 6.28
N LEU A 492 -27.43 19.66 5.95
CA LEU A 492 -26.17 19.68 6.71
C LEU A 492 -25.51 21.07 6.70
N LEU A 493 -25.50 21.75 5.55
CA LEU A 493 -24.97 23.11 5.43
C LEU A 493 -25.86 24.18 6.08
N SER A 494 -27.11 23.86 6.40
CA SER A 494 -28.02 24.77 7.12
C SER A 494 -28.04 24.55 8.64
N ASP A 495 -27.47 23.43 9.12
CA ASP A 495 -27.40 23.10 10.54
C ASP A 495 -26.41 24.05 11.25
N GLU A 496 -26.96 24.97 12.04
CA GLU A 496 -26.19 25.98 12.76
C GLU A 496 -25.20 25.37 13.76
N LYS A 497 -25.54 24.23 14.38
CA LYS A 497 -24.66 23.53 15.32
C LYS A 497 -23.44 23.00 14.58
N GLN A 498 -23.66 22.24 13.51
CA GLN A 498 -22.59 21.61 12.73
C GLN A 498 -21.66 22.64 12.10
N ARG A 499 -22.20 23.77 11.63
CA ARG A 499 -21.39 24.88 11.12
C ARG A 499 -20.54 25.54 12.19
N ALA A 500 -21.10 25.79 13.39
CA ALA A 500 -20.38 26.41 14.48
C ALA A 500 -19.21 25.54 14.94
N GLU A 501 -19.45 24.23 15.10
CA GLU A 501 -18.40 23.25 15.41
C GLU A 501 -17.32 23.22 14.33
N HIS A 502 -17.73 23.17 13.06
CA HIS A 502 -16.80 23.17 11.93
C HIS A 502 -15.92 24.43 11.88
N ILE A 503 -16.51 25.61 12.07
CA ILE A 503 -15.78 26.89 12.05
C ILE A 503 -14.75 26.94 13.19
N MET A 504 -15.09 26.43 14.37
CA MET A 504 -14.15 26.31 15.48
C MET A 504 -12.98 25.39 15.12
N LEU A 505 -13.23 24.26 14.46
CA LEU A 505 -12.16 23.35 14.01
C LEU A 505 -11.28 23.99 12.93
N VAL A 506 -11.84 24.79 12.03
CA VAL A 506 -11.08 25.60 11.07
C VAL A 506 -10.20 26.63 11.79
N ASP A 507 -10.68 27.25 12.87
CA ASP A 507 -9.89 28.17 13.68
C ASP A 507 -8.69 27.46 14.33
N LEU A 508 -8.90 26.28 14.91
CA LEU A 508 -7.82 25.45 15.46
C LEU A 508 -6.80 25.06 14.39
N GLY A 509 -7.26 24.57 13.23
CA GLY A 509 -6.39 24.24 12.10
C GLY A 509 -5.59 25.44 11.61
N ARG A 510 -6.20 26.63 11.55
CA ARG A 510 -5.51 27.89 11.23
C ARG A 510 -4.45 28.24 12.25
N ASN A 511 -4.72 28.05 13.54
CA ASN A 511 -3.76 28.31 14.61
C ASN A 511 -2.57 27.34 14.53
N ASP A 512 -2.81 26.06 14.24
CA ASP A 512 -1.74 25.06 14.11
C ASP A 512 -0.87 25.31 12.88
N VAL A 513 -1.49 25.54 11.70
CA VAL A 513 -0.77 25.91 10.47
C VAL A 513 0.00 27.22 10.68
N GLY A 514 -0.58 28.19 11.38
CA GLY A 514 0.04 29.50 11.64
C GLY A 514 1.29 29.46 12.53
N LYS A 515 1.43 28.48 13.42
CA LYS A 515 2.65 28.32 14.25
C LYS A 515 3.91 28.10 13.41
N VAL A 516 3.77 27.40 12.29
CA VAL A 516 4.90 26.94 11.44
C VAL A 516 4.94 27.60 10.06
N SER A 517 3.94 28.40 9.72
CA SER A 517 3.88 29.10 8.44
C SER A 517 4.50 30.50 8.49
N LYS A 518 4.89 31.02 7.33
CA LYS A 518 5.32 32.40 7.14
C LYS A 518 4.16 33.36 7.50
N PRO A 519 4.44 34.49 8.18
CA PRO A 519 3.41 35.48 8.47
C PRO A 519 2.69 35.95 7.20
N GLY A 520 1.36 35.97 7.22
CA GLY A 520 0.53 36.41 6.10
C GLY A 520 0.27 35.37 5.00
N THR A 521 0.86 34.17 5.06
CA THR A 521 0.62 33.12 4.05
C THR A 521 -0.53 32.18 4.38
N VAL A 522 -0.99 32.16 5.64
CA VAL A 522 -2.06 31.26 6.08
C VAL A 522 -3.39 31.66 5.45
N LYS A 523 -4.04 30.72 4.76
CA LYS A 523 -5.30 30.95 4.03
C LYS A 523 -6.27 29.81 4.26
N VAL A 524 -7.56 30.13 4.26
CA VAL A 524 -8.63 29.13 4.17
C VAL A 524 -9.06 29.08 2.70
N GLU A 525 -8.54 28.12 1.95
CA GLU A 525 -8.76 28.01 0.49
C GLU A 525 -10.17 27.56 0.14
N LYS A 526 -10.70 26.63 0.95
CA LYS A 526 -12.06 26.10 0.82
C LYS A 526 -12.69 26.14 2.20
N LEU A 527 -13.87 26.76 2.31
CA LEU A 527 -14.62 26.86 3.56
C LEU A 527 -15.98 26.18 3.40
N MET A 528 -16.31 25.29 4.34
CA MET A 528 -17.57 24.53 4.41
C MET A 528 -17.96 23.86 3.08
N ASN A 529 -17.00 23.24 2.40
CA ASN A 529 -17.27 22.42 1.23
C ASN A 529 -17.84 21.06 1.65
N ILE A 530 -18.62 20.41 0.79
CA ILE A 530 -19.16 19.08 1.08
C ILE A 530 -18.34 18.00 0.39
N GLU A 531 -17.81 17.08 1.18
CA GLU A 531 -17.11 15.88 0.72
C GLU A 531 -18.04 14.66 0.84
N ARG A 532 -18.19 13.92 -0.25
CA ARG A 532 -19.14 12.80 -0.36
C ARG A 532 -18.40 11.48 -0.37
N TYR A 533 -18.49 10.76 0.75
CA TYR A 533 -17.98 9.40 0.90
C TYR A 533 -19.05 8.38 0.46
N SER A 534 -18.70 7.08 0.48
CA SER A 534 -19.57 6.01 0.01
C SER A 534 -20.93 5.98 0.75
N HIS A 535 -20.91 6.16 2.07
CA HIS A 535 -22.10 6.03 2.93
C HIS A 535 -22.53 7.34 3.60
N VAL A 536 -21.61 8.30 3.74
CA VAL A 536 -21.82 9.58 4.43
C VAL A 536 -21.24 10.74 3.63
N MET A 537 -21.62 11.97 3.96
CA MET A 537 -20.94 13.19 3.52
C MET A 537 -20.57 14.05 4.74
N HIS A 538 -19.47 14.78 4.60
CA HIS A 538 -18.89 15.63 5.64
C HIS A 538 -18.72 17.07 5.18
N ILE A 539 -18.81 18.02 6.12
CA ILE A 539 -18.34 19.38 5.92
C ILE A 539 -16.81 19.35 6.01
N SER A 540 -16.13 19.86 5.00
CA SER A 540 -14.68 19.96 4.94
C SER A 540 -14.23 21.39 4.71
N SER A 541 -13.04 21.72 5.17
CA SER A 541 -12.38 22.97 4.84
C SER A 541 -10.90 22.74 4.68
N THR A 542 -10.24 23.54 3.85
CA THR A 542 -8.80 23.40 3.59
C THR A 542 -8.11 24.66 4.06
N VAL A 543 -7.21 24.49 5.03
CA VAL A 543 -6.34 25.54 5.55
C VAL A 543 -4.93 25.27 5.05
N THR A 544 -4.33 26.26 4.39
CA THR A 544 -2.98 26.17 3.84
C THR A 544 -2.08 27.26 4.37
N GLY A 545 -0.77 27.03 4.36
CA GLY A 545 0.25 28.03 4.68
C GLY A 545 1.61 27.64 4.12
N GLU A 546 2.46 28.62 3.84
CA GLU A 546 3.83 28.36 3.38
C GLU A 546 4.73 28.13 4.58
N LEU A 547 5.40 26.98 4.65
CA LEU A 547 6.32 26.61 5.73
C LEU A 547 7.46 27.64 5.82
N ARG A 548 7.83 28.03 7.04
CA ARG A 548 8.99 28.91 7.28
C ARG A 548 10.30 28.29 6.79
N ASP A 549 11.22 29.13 6.35
CA ASP A 549 12.44 28.69 5.65
C ASP A 549 13.36 27.86 6.56
N GLU A 550 13.37 28.17 7.85
CA GLU A 550 14.12 27.48 8.90
C GLU A 550 13.45 26.20 9.43
N LEU A 551 12.21 25.90 9.01
CA LEU A 551 11.43 24.76 9.51
C LEU A 551 11.31 23.65 8.49
N THR A 552 11.13 22.44 9.00
CA THR A 552 10.96 21.20 8.24
C THR A 552 9.55 20.64 8.40
N CYS A 553 9.20 19.59 7.64
CA CYS A 553 7.92 18.90 7.80
C CYS A 553 7.76 18.28 9.20
N TRP A 554 8.85 17.92 9.89
CA TRP A 554 8.84 17.43 11.27
C TRP A 554 8.33 18.48 12.25
N ASP A 555 8.67 19.76 12.04
CA ASP A 555 8.17 20.85 12.87
C ASP A 555 6.68 21.11 12.62
N ALA A 556 6.22 20.95 11.38
CA ALA A 556 4.80 21.00 11.03
C ALA A 556 4.00 19.86 11.69
N LEU A 557 4.55 18.64 11.72
CA LEU A 557 3.96 17.51 12.43
C LEU A 557 3.87 17.78 13.93
N ARG A 558 4.97 18.27 14.54
CA ARG A 558 5.02 18.64 15.96
C ARG A 558 3.94 19.67 16.32
N ALA A 559 3.71 20.66 15.47
CA ALA A 559 2.71 21.69 15.71
C ALA A 559 1.26 21.20 15.54
N ALA A 560 1.04 20.21 14.67
CA ALA A 560 -0.28 19.66 14.36
C ALA A 560 -0.74 18.60 15.37
N LEU A 561 0.17 17.85 16.01
CA LEU A 561 -0.16 16.73 16.89
C LEU A 561 -0.72 17.15 18.28
N PRO A 562 -1.81 16.53 18.76
CA PRO A 562 -2.90 15.94 17.97
C PRO A 562 -3.78 17.06 17.40
N VAL A 563 -4.56 16.75 16.37
CA VAL A 563 -5.49 17.74 15.79
C VAL A 563 -6.68 18.01 16.71
N GLY A 564 -7.31 19.17 16.52
CA GLY A 564 -8.46 19.60 17.34
C GLY A 564 -9.68 18.67 17.28
N THR A 565 -9.87 17.95 16.15
CA THR A 565 -11.00 17.04 15.91
C THR A 565 -11.01 15.81 16.80
N VAL A 566 -9.89 15.49 17.45
CA VAL A 566 -9.75 14.31 18.33
C VAL A 566 -9.28 14.66 19.74
N SER A 567 -9.03 15.93 20.02
CA SER A 567 -8.61 16.41 21.33
C SER A 567 -9.66 17.33 21.91
N GLY A 568 -9.75 18.56 21.41
CA GLY A 568 -10.75 19.54 21.80
C GLY A 568 -10.23 20.97 21.69
N ALA A 569 -10.93 21.89 22.34
CA ALA A 569 -10.63 23.32 22.31
C ALA A 569 -10.88 23.96 23.68
N PRO A 570 -9.92 24.71 24.27
CA PRO A 570 -8.51 24.82 23.89
C PRO A 570 -7.77 23.48 23.97
N LYS A 571 -6.90 23.21 22.99
CA LYS A 571 -6.27 21.89 22.75
C LYS A 571 -5.61 21.30 24.01
N VAL A 572 -4.70 22.04 24.65
CA VAL A 572 -3.93 21.55 25.81
C VAL A 572 -4.83 21.23 27.00
N ARG A 573 -5.81 22.09 27.30
CA ARG A 573 -6.73 21.88 28.42
C ARG A 573 -7.66 20.69 28.19
N ALA A 574 -8.14 20.51 26.96
CA ALA A 574 -8.92 19.34 26.59
C ALA A 574 -8.13 18.04 26.76
N MET A 575 -6.83 18.02 26.42
CA MET A 575 -5.98 16.85 26.62
C MET A 575 -5.71 16.54 28.10
N GLU A 576 -5.54 17.55 28.96
CA GLU A 576 -5.45 17.34 30.42
C GLU A 576 -6.72 16.65 30.95
N LEU A 577 -7.90 17.08 30.49
CA LEU A 577 -9.19 16.49 30.87
C LEU A 577 -9.39 15.08 30.30
N ILE A 578 -8.86 14.80 29.10
CA ILE A 578 -8.84 13.44 28.53
C ILE A 578 -8.04 12.50 29.44
N ASP A 579 -6.85 12.91 29.89
CA ASP A 579 -6.03 12.11 30.82
C ASP A 579 -6.72 11.84 32.16
N GLU A 580 -7.60 12.74 32.61
CA GLU A 580 -8.40 12.58 33.83
C GLU A 580 -9.61 11.64 33.66
N MET A 581 -10.17 11.56 32.45
CA MET A 581 -11.46 10.90 32.17
C MET A 581 -11.33 9.57 31.43
N GLU A 582 -10.26 9.35 30.67
CA GLU A 582 -9.97 8.09 29.98
C GLU A 582 -9.13 7.15 30.85
N VAL A 583 -9.36 5.84 30.72
CA VAL A 583 -8.78 4.84 31.63
C VAL A 583 -7.40 4.37 31.19
N THR A 584 -7.09 4.46 29.89
CA THR A 584 -5.85 3.92 29.31
C THR A 584 -5.31 4.85 28.23
N MET A 585 -4.02 4.77 27.96
CA MET A 585 -3.39 5.52 26.88
C MET A 585 -4.00 5.17 25.52
N ARG A 586 -4.13 6.18 24.65
CA ARG A 586 -4.72 6.03 23.31
C ARG A 586 -3.80 5.29 22.34
N GLY A 587 -2.49 5.40 22.50
CA GLY A 587 -1.54 4.74 21.59
C GLY A 587 -1.76 5.21 20.15
N PRO A 588 -1.82 4.32 19.15
CA PRO A 588 -2.02 4.73 17.75
C PRO A 588 -3.29 5.55 17.51
N TYR A 589 -4.39 5.30 18.24
CA TYR A 589 -5.66 6.01 18.01
C TYR A 589 -5.51 7.52 18.25
N SER A 590 -6.05 8.36 17.35
CA SER A 590 -5.91 9.83 17.39
C SER A 590 -4.47 10.35 17.24
N GLY A 591 -3.49 9.47 17.04
CA GLY A 591 -2.18 9.80 16.52
C GLY A 591 -2.21 9.94 14.98
N GLY A 592 -1.08 9.73 14.33
CA GLY A 592 -0.98 9.75 12.87
C GLY A 592 -0.25 8.54 12.30
N PHE A 593 -0.56 8.17 11.06
CA PHE A 593 0.21 7.21 10.29
C PHE A 593 0.42 7.73 8.88
N GLY A 594 1.54 7.38 8.25
CA GLY A 594 1.83 7.82 6.89
C GLY A 594 3.32 7.90 6.62
N GLN A 595 3.72 8.89 5.82
CA GLN A 595 5.03 8.92 5.18
C GLN A 595 5.69 10.31 5.20
N ILE A 596 7.01 10.31 5.28
CA ILE A 596 7.90 11.48 5.14
C ILE A 596 8.97 11.12 4.12
N SER A 597 8.89 11.74 2.94
CA SER A 597 9.76 11.44 1.80
C SER A 597 11.16 12.00 1.96
N PHE A 598 12.13 11.42 1.23
CA PHE A 598 13.46 12.01 1.05
C PHE A 598 13.42 13.43 0.47
N ARG A 599 12.34 13.80 -0.23
CA ARG A 599 12.14 15.14 -0.80
C ARG A 599 11.78 16.20 0.24
N GLY A 600 11.52 15.80 1.49
CA GLY A 600 11.02 16.66 2.57
C GLY A 600 9.50 16.83 2.58
N ASP A 601 8.79 16.25 1.61
CA ASP A 601 7.32 16.19 1.61
C ASP A 601 6.83 15.16 2.63
N MET A 602 5.66 15.39 3.21
CA MET A 602 5.03 14.57 4.24
C MET A 602 3.54 14.45 4.01
N ASP A 603 2.96 13.26 4.20
CA ASP A 603 1.51 13.05 4.21
C ASP A 603 1.18 12.07 5.35
N ILE A 604 0.60 12.61 6.44
CA ILE A 604 0.23 11.86 7.63
C ILE A 604 -1.30 11.92 7.78
N ALA A 605 -1.92 10.74 7.71
CA ALA A 605 -3.33 10.56 8.01
C ALA A 605 -3.55 10.56 9.52
N LEU A 606 -4.70 11.04 9.97
CA LEU A 606 -5.12 10.89 11.34
C LEU A 606 -5.53 9.43 11.60
N ALA A 607 -5.09 8.83 12.69
CA ALA A 607 -5.38 7.43 13.02
C ALA A 607 -6.80 7.25 13.58
N LEU A 608 -7.79 7.51 12.72
CA LEU A 608 -9.20 7.21 12.91
C LEU A 608 -9.59 5.99 12.07
N ARG A 609 -10.70 5.33 12.46
CA ARG A 609 -11.19 4.12 11.77
C ARG A 609 -10.06 3.11 11.53
N THR A 610 -9.27 2.89 12.56
CA THR A 610 -8.08 2.05 12.56
C THR A 610 -8.28 0.92 13.57
N ILE A 611 -8.07 -0.31 13.12
CA ILE A 611 -8.01 -1.50 13.97
C ILE A 611 -6.54 -1.75 14.29
N VAL A 612 -6.24 -1.92 15.57
CA VAL A 612 -4.88 -2.25 16.04
C VAL A 612 -4.86 -3.71 16.48
N PHE A 613 -4.00 -4.50 15.88
CA PHE A 613 -3.73 -5.89 16.29
C PHE A 613 -2.37 -5.94 16.98
N PRO A 614 -2.32 -6.06 18.31
CA PRO A 614 -1.06 -6.28 19.01
C PRO A 614 -0.45 -7.62 18.59
N THR A 615 0.86 -7.68 18.39
CA THR A 615 1.57 -8.89 17.95
C THR A 615 2.46 -9.50 19.04
N ALA A 616 2.44 -8.92 20.25
CA ALA A 616 3.06 -9.42 21.49
C ALA A 616 4.60 -9.58 21.49
N SER A 617 5.30 -9.23 20.41
CA SER A 617 6.75 -9.15 20.42
C SER A 617 7.25 -7.96 21.21
N ARG A 618 8.41 -8.13 21.86
CA ARG A 618 9.17 -7.00 22.38
C ARG A 618 9.49 -6.05 21.22
N PHE A 619 9.19 -4.76 21.37
CA PHE A 619 9.37 -3.77 20.30
C PHE A 619 10.85 -3.40 20.05
N ASP A 620 11.78 -3.90 20.87
CA ASP A 620 13.20 -3.51 20.87
C ASP A 620 14.16 -4.61 20.37
N THR A 621 13.68 -5.72 19.79
CA THR A 621 14.56 -6.81 19.32
C THR A 621 14.84 -6.73 17.82
N MET A 622 16.06 -7.04 17.39
CA MET A 622 16.38 -7.24 15.96
C MET A 622 15.57 -8.41 15.36
N TYR A 623 15.41 -8.43 14.03
CA TYR A 623 14.63 -9.43 13.32
C TYR A 623 15.05 -10.88 13.64
N SER A 624 14.05 -11.73 13.83
CA SER A 624 14.17 -13.17 13.71
C SER A 624 13.20 -13.64 12.65
N TYR A 625 13.71 -14.18 11.53
CA TYR A 625 12.90 -14.88 10.54
C TYR A 625 12.61 -16.30 11.04
N ALA A 626 11.90 -16.41 12.15
CA ALA A 626 11.47 -17.70 12.65
C ALA A 626 10.26 -18.18 11.84
N THR A 627 10.47 -19.19 11.02
CA THR A 627 9.43 -19.92 10.31
C THR A 627 8.76 -20.88 11.30
N ASP A 628 7.80 -20.41 12.07
CA ASP A 628 6.86 -21.34 12.69
C ASP A 628 5.75 -21.62 11.68
N SER A 629 6.00 -22.66 10.88
CA SER A 629 5.19 -23.10 9.74
C SER A 629 3.91 -23.81 10.17
N SER A 630 3.22 -23.32 11.20
CA SER A 630 1.89 -23.82 11.52
C SER A 630 0.89 -23.08 10.64
N ASN A 631 0.34 -23.75 9.62
CA ASN A 631 -0.81 -23.27 8.83
C ASN A 631 -2.10 -23.14 9.67
N ALA A 632 -2.02 -23.21 11.00
CA ALA A 632 -3.15 -23.06 11.89
C ALA A 632 -3.49 -21.57 12.05
N ARG A 633 -4.76 -21.21 11.86
CA ARG A 633 -5.28 -19.89 12.22
C ARG A 633 -5.11 -19.70 13.72
N GLN A 634 -4.62 -18.52 14.13
CA GLN A 634 -4.57 -18.13 15.53
C GLN A 634 -5.71 -17.16 15.87
N GLU A 635 -6.12 -17.13 17.14
CA GLU A 635 -7.02 -16.10 17.63
C GLU A 635 -6.27 -14.76 17.72
N TRP A 636 -6.86 -13.73 17.13
CA TRP A 636 -6.40 -12.35 17.15
C TRP A 636 -7.27 -11.50 18.05
N VAL A 637 -6.64 -10.55 18.75
CA VAL A 637 -7.34 -9.51 19.50
C VAL A 637 -7.30 -8.21 18.70
N ALA A 638 -8.44 -7.84 18.12
CA ALA A 638 -8.64 -6.59 17.40
C ALA A 638 -9.07 -5.49 18.39
N HIS A 639 -8.28 -4.43 18.47
CA HIS A 639 -8.62 -3.23 19.24
C HIS A 639 -9.22 -2.16 18.34
N LEU A 640 -10.43 -1.72 18.68
CA LEU A 640 -11.20 -0.73 17.94
C LEU A 640 -11.52 0.45 18.85
N GLN A 641 -10.76 1.54 18.73
CA GLN A 641 -10.99 2.73 19.54
C GLN A 641 -11.75 3.79 18.76
N THR A 642 -12.77 4.35 19.39
CA THR A 642 -13.64 5.39 18.80
C THR A 642 -14.02 6.42 19.84
N GLY A 643 -14.35 7.63 19.38
CA GLY A 643 -14.66 8.76 20.23
C GLY A 643 -15.74 9.65 19.65
N ALA A 644 -16.23 10.56 20.49
CA ALA A 644 -17.28 11.52 20.18
C ALA A 644 -16.92 12.90 20.75
N GLY A 645 -17.24 13.95 19.99
CA GLY A 645 -17.02 15.33 20.38
C GLY A 645 -18.09 15.79 21.37
N ILE A 646 -17.67 16.16 22.58
CA ILE A 646 -18.56 16.59 23.64
C ILE A 646 -18.66 18.10 23.64
N VAL A 647 -19.88 18.59 23.53
CA VAL A 647 -20.28 20.01 23.58
C VAL A 647 -21.35 20.23 24.65
N ALA A 648 -21.70 21.49 24.93
CA ALA A 648 -22.63 21.84 26.03
C ALA A 648 -24.02 21.17 25.90
N ASP A 649 -24.48 20.90 24.69
CA ASP A 649 -25.78 20.28 24.41
C ASP A 649 -25.71 18.75 24.18
N SER A 650 -24.51 18.15 24.24
CA SER A 650 -24.31 16.70 24.09
C SER A 650 -25.17 15.91 25.08
N LYS A 651 -25.73 14.78 24.63
CA LYS A 651 -26.51 13.87 25.46
C LYS A 651 -25.71 12.59 25.68
N PRO A 652 -25.44 12.18 26.93
CA PRO A 652 -24.57 11.03 27.21
C PRO A 652 -24.94 9.73 26.48
N ASP A 653 -26.24 9.46 26.33
CA ASP A 653 -26.72 8.29 25.58
C ASP A 653 -26.40 8.36 24.08
N ASP A 654 -26.56 9.52 23.47
CA ASP A 654 -26.29 9.75 22.04
C ASP A 654 -24.78 9.62 21.76
N GLU A 655 -23.93 10.19 22.62
CA GLU A 655 -22.46 10.12 22.46
C GLU A 655 -21.92 8.69 22.63
N GLN A 656 -22.51 7.92 23.56
CA GLN A 656 -22.18 6.49 23.70
C GLN A 656 -22.56 5.72 22.42
N GLN A 657 -23.76 5.99 21.89
CA GLN A 657 -24.25 5.34 20.68
C GLN A 657 -23.39 5.71 19.47
N GLU A 658 -22.91 6.95 19.38
CA GLU A 658 -21.99 7.39 18.33
C GLU A 658 -20.67 6.60 18.33
N CYS A 659 -20.05 6.44 19.51
CA CYS A 659 -18.84 5.61 19.65
C CYS A 659 -19.07 4.17 19.17
N GLN A 660 -20.20 3.55 19.56
CA GLN A 660 -20.57 2.21 19.14
C GLN A 660 -20.81 2.11 17.62
N ASN A 661 -21.50 3.09 17.03
CA ASN A 661 -21.77 3.14 15.60
C ASN A 661 -20.48 3.29 14.77
N LYS A 662 -19.55 4.14 15.21
CA LYS A 662 -18.22 4.30 14.60
C LYS A 662 -17.43 2.98 14.64
N ALA A 663 -17.52 2.25 15.75
CA ALA A 663 -16.81 0.98 15.92
C ALA A 663 -17.46 -0.14 15.10
N ALA A 664 -18.79 -0.13 14.94
CA ALA A 664 -19.54 -1.13 14.18
C ALA A 664 -19.13 -1.18 12.70
N GLY A 665 -18.69 -0.06 12.10
CA GLY A 665 -18.17 -0.04 10.74
C GLY A 665 -16.88 -0.85 10.57
N LEU A 666 -16.00 -0.80 11.58
CA LEU A 666 -14.77 -1.61 11.61
C LEU A 666 -15.06 -3.07 11.98
N ALA A 667 -15.98 -3.29 12.93
CA ALA A 667 -16.45 -4.65 13.25
C ALA A 667 -17.04 -5.34 12.01
N ARG A 668 -17.73 -4.60 11.13
CA ARG A 668 -18.26 -5.17 9.89
C ARG A 668 -17.16 -5.69 8.95
N ALA A 669 -15.99 -5.05 8.91
CA ALA A 669 -14.86 -5.56 8.14
C ALA A 669 -14.34 -6.89 8.70
N ILE A 670 -14.33 -7.05 10.03
CA ILE A 670 -13.96 -8.31 10.67
C ILE A 670 -15.03 -9.39 10.41
N ASP A 671 -16.33 -9.07 10.55
CA ASP A 671 -17.41 -10.01 10.22
C ASP A 671 -17.30 -10.50 8.76
N LEU A 672 -17.03 -9.57 7.84
CA LEU A 672 -16.88 -9.90 6.42
C LEU A 672 -15.66 -10.81 6.21
N ALA A 673 -14.51 -10.49 6.81
CA ALA A 673 -13.31 -11.31 6.72
C ALA A 673 -13.54 -12.73 7.26
N GLU A 674 -14.17 -12.86 8.43
CA GLU A 674 -14.51 -14.17 9.00
C GLU A 674 -15.43 -14.96 8.07
N SER A 675 -16.55 -14.36 7.64
CA SER A 675 -17.51 -15.06 6.76
C SER A 675 -16.96 -15.41 5.37
N THR A 676 -15.86 -14.76 4.95
CA THR A 676 -15.28 -14.91 3.61
C THR A 676 -14.09 -15.87 3.60
N PHE A 677 -13.30 -15.89 4.67
CA PHE A 677 -12.01 -16.59 4.70
C PHE A 677 -11.88 -17.63 5.83
N VAL A 678 -12.71 -17.57 6.87
CA VAL A 678 -12.63 -18.48 8.01
C VAL A 678 -13.70 -19.56 7.86
N ASP A 679 -13.27 -20.80 7.59
CA ASP A 679 -14.13 -21.96 7.70
C ASP A 679 -14.14 -22.46 9.15
N PHE A 680 -15.24 -22.20 9.87
CA PHE A 680 -15.41 -22.62 11.26
C PHE A 680 -15.52 -24.15 11.45
N SER A 681 -15.38 -24.94 10.37
CA SER A 681 -15.21 -26.40 10.44
C SER A 681 -13.79 -26.83 10.80
N ASP A 682 -12.80 -25.96 10.63
CA ASP A 682 -11.37 -26.23 10.84
C ASP A 682 -10.81 -25.60 12.13
N ALA A 683 -11.70 -25.00 12.96
CA ALA A 683 -11.35 -24.31 14.21
C ALA A 683 -11.50 -25.20 15.47
#